data_AF-A0AAE0EUT8-F1
#
_entry.id   AF-A0AAE0EUT8-F1
#
_cell.length_a   1.000
_cell.length_b   1.000
_cell.length_c   1.000
_cell.angle_alpha   90.00
_cell.angle_beta   90.00
_cell.angle_gamma   90.00
#
_symmetry.space_group_name_H-M   'P 1'
#
loop_
_entity.id
_entity.type
_entity.pdbx_description
1 polymer ?
#
loop_
_entity_poly.entity_id
_entity_poly.type
_entity_poly.pdbx_seq_one_letter_code
_entity_poly.pdbx_strand_id
1 'polypeptide(L)'
;MNADEDMFTNEDTVANMVKLRFLDEPSILKNLERRYEEEEIYTLVGSVLVSLNPFQKLPLYGDKILDRYSQASPSSEPEQPPHIWGLAERAYRSLLCNWSDQSVIVSGESGAGKTEATRRVLEYFMEMSRRRGGEDDFAAGLEGKIMSAQTILEAFGNAKTIRNDNSSRFGKWIEVGFSRAGQIQGAVIHTYLLEKSRVVSLEPGERNYHIFYELLQCAEEDEQLQGELGLGQVASYRLLNEGSTFTRDDGVVDSDEFLHVREALAAFGFSEEDMSRIWKGLAAVLCLGNLQFEEDQVQTSTSVQDGSKITNSDTLLQAAGLLSVSTEDLQAALLFRTMVDARSEVGPPAPLASLGALAAFRRVRWLPPGCSPLGAGGAPRLCCGQGSWEVIWQESGRSFASAAAVPCAPAGLILIGCSEEFSEWRTTALIAYKLHEAKDARDALCKAVYSNLFNLLVARINERLSSAGCLGETNRTIGMLDIFGFEMLQTNSFEQLCINFCNERLHVHFNEECFRIEMEEYAAEGIAMETIEYNDNSECVAMLERRGTGVFALVDDEIRTPGGSDANLLEKMFGEHAKGAYLKRASGREGANCFRIQHFAGQVLYKVDGLMDKSRDALHADLAALLSRSENMLVRASPQFGKAEGAVAPDCRGEAELELRGAEGPERRPSKRAPQPQTLGTQFCTQLRALIQRLNATQPHFVKCLKPNMEKKGGFFVAEEILTQLRYTGIVGLCKIRQVGYPARIPQDEFRQQFQCLCPYRKGTSPGQKGRTVDDLLAALQHTEDLSPGRWLRGSTKVFMKHDQLDSLMAAVLAVRQAACVRLQAATRGHAGRRRYARMRSTLAILRSAAGQRQEEALREAVGKVHAQVVYRGMHLPEVRGAEKVLQRLGEERACDGALRAAVAERTTRALESALELVQGMDPAYTGSSATEAAYLLRQLQLEKQLAEALGEKSQLGLRLQTVEQELQGVEERNAADLRNREERLR
;
A
#
# COMPACT_ATOMS: atom_id res chain seq x y z
N MET A 1 -36.47 -16.88 -42.92
CA MET A 1 -37.02 -17.03 -41.56
C MET A 1 -36.23 -18.13 -40.87
N ASN A 2 -35.35 -17.66 -39.99
CA ASN A 2 -34.73 -18.29 -38.83
C ASN A 2 -33.83 -19.51 -39.06
N ALA A 3 -32.55 -19.23 -39.33
CA ALA A 3 -31.41 -20.11 -39.04
C ALA A 3 -30.18 -19.35 -38.49
N ASP A 4 -30.28 -18.04 -38.21
CA ASP A 4 -29.15 -17.20 -37.73
C ASP A 4 -29.32 -16.70 -36.29
N GLU A 5 -30.37 -17.12 -35.56
CA GLU A 5 -30.63 -16.65 -34.18
C GLU A 5 -30.02 -17.54 -33.07
N ASP A 6 -29.42 -18.69 -33.40
CA ASP A 6 -28.84 -19.63 -32.42
C ASP A 6 -27.29 -19.54 -32.30
N MET A 7 -26.68 -18.39 -32.62
CA MET A 7 -25.21 -18.24 -32.55
C MET A 7 -24.66 -17.70 -31.22
N PHE A 8 -25.50 -17.40 -30.24
CA PHE A 8 -25.09 -17.00 -28.90
C PHE A 8 -26.05 -17.57 -27.86
N THR A 9 -25.76 -18.77 -27.36
CA THR A 9 -26.40 -19.28 -26.14
C THR A 9 -26.16 -18.32 -24.98
N ASN A 10 -27.19 -18.14 -24.17
CA ASN A 10 -27.42 -17.11 -23.15
C ASN A 10 -26.44 -17.05 -21.94
N GLU A 11 -25.20 -17.55 -21.97
CA GLU A 11 -24.46 -17.77 -20.70
C GLU A 11 -23.04 -17.22 -20.48
N ASP A 12 -22.18 -16.90 -21.46
CA ASP A 12 -20.77 -16.64 -21.07
C ASP A 12 -20.32 -15.19 -21.29
N THR A 13 -20.52 -14.33 -20.28
CA THR A 13 -19.58 -13.21 -20.08
C THR A 13 -18.22 -13.78 -19.69
N VAL A 14 -17.15 -13.15 -20.17
CA VAL A 14 -15.79 -13.64 -19.95
C VAL A 14 -15.04 -12.70 -19.03
N ALA A 15 -14.69 -13.21 -17.84
CA ALA A 15 -13.92 -12.51 -16.81
C ALA A 15 -12.51 -12.10 -17.25
N ASN A 16 -11.87 -12.89 -18.13
CA ASN A 16 -10.56 -12.58 -18.71
C ASN A 16 -10.64 -12.58 -20.23
N MET A 17 -10.55 -11.41 -20.87
CA MET A 17 -10.83 -11.23 -22.28
C MET A 17 -9.91 -12.04 -23.20
N VAL A 18 -8.75 -12.50 -22.72
CA VAL A 18 -7.88 -13.44 -23.46
C VAL A 18 -8.57 -14.79 -23.75
N LYS A 19 -9.59 -15.14 -22.97
CA LYS A 19 -10.41 -16.34 -23.17
C LYS A 19 -11.58 -16.13 -24.15
N LEU A 20 -11.78 -14.92 -24.68
CA LEU A 20 -12.82 -14.67 -25.69
C LEU A 20 -12.56 -15.51 -26.93
N ARG A 21 -13.63 -16.12 -27.47
CA ARG A 21 -13.57 -16.93 -28.69
C ARG A 21 -13.12 -16.11 -29.91
N PHE A 22 -13.66 -14.90 -30.02
CA PHE A 22 -13.32 -13.93 -31.06
C PHE A 22 -12.75 -12.68 -30.37
N LEU A 23 -11.54 -12.30 -30.76
CA LEU A 23 -10.81 -11.16 -30.19
C LEU A 23 -10.77 -10.00 -31.18
N ASP A 24 -11.98 -9.57 -31.52
CA ASP A 24 -12.27 -8.37 -32.29
C ASP A 24 -12.93 -7.30 -31.42
N GLU A 25 -12.92 -6.06 -31.93
CA GLU A 25 -13.52 -4.92 -31.24
C GLU A 25 -14.99 -5.15 -30.84
N PRO A 26 -15.88 -5.70 -31.70
CA PRO A 26 -17.26 -5.98 -31.32
C PRO A 26 -17.41 -6.95 -30.15
N SER A 27 -16.64 -8.04 -30.13
CA SER A 27 -16.72 -9.07 -29.09
C SER A 27 -16.22 -8.55 -27.73
N ILE A 28 -15.12 -7.79 -27.74
CA ILE A 28 -14.59 -7.12 -26.54
C ILE A 28 -15.62 -6.13 -25.99
N LEU A 29 -16.16 -5.27 -26.86
CA LEU A 29 -17.15 -4.27 -26.48
C LEU A 29 -18.41 -4.92 -25.91
N LYS A 30 -18.92 -5.96 -26.56
CA LYS A 30 -20.13 -6.66 -26.10
C LYS A 30 -19.93 -7.37 -24.77
N ASN A 31 -18.74 -7.93 -24.54
CA ASN A 31 -18.38 -8.52 -23.25
C ASN A 31 -18.39 -7.46 -22.13
N LEU A 32 -17.75 -6.31 -22.35
CA LEU A 32 -17.74 -5.23 -21.36
C LEU A 32 -19.12 -4.64 -21.12
N GLU A 33 -19.94 -4.48 -22.16
CA GLU A 33 -21.32 -4.00 -22.05
C GLU A 33 -22.16 -4.93 -21.16
N ARG A 34 -22.18 -6.24 -21.43
CA ARG A 34 -22.93 -7.21 -20.62
C ARG A 34 -22.45 -7.29 -19.18
N ARG A 35 -21.13 -7.31 -18.97
CA ARG A 35 -20.55 -7.31 -17.61
C ARG A 35 -20.94 -6.05 -16.84
N TYR A 36 -20.98 -4.89 -17.50
CA TYR A 36 -21.41 -3.64 -16.90
C TYR A 36 -22.91 -3.66 -16.54
N GLU A 37 -23.76 -4.24 -17.38
CA GLU A 37 -25.20 -4.47 -17.09
C GLU A 37 -25.40 -5.37 -15.86
N GLU A 38 -24.51 -6.33 -15.63
CA GLU A 38 -24.47 -7.23 -14.47
C GLU A 38 -23.77 -6.62 -13.23
N GLU A 39 -23.42 -5.33 -13.27
CA GLU A 39 -22.65 -4.60 -12.24
C GLU A 39 -21.22 -5.16 -12.00
N GLU A 40 -20.71 -5.98 -12.92
CA GLU A 40 -19.35 -6.50 -12.91
C GLU A 40 -18.37 -5.54 -13.61
N ILE A 41 -18.00 -4.47 -12.91
CA ILE A 41 -17.17 -3.39 -13.47
C ILE A 41 -15.71 -3.72 -13.76
N TYR A 42 -15.23 -4.87 -13.28
CA TYR A 42 -13.84 -5.30 -13.42
C TYR A 42 -13.71 -6.43 -14.44
N THR A 43 -12.71 -6.34 -15.32
CA THR A 43 -12.43 -7.38 -16.33
C THR A 43 -10.92 -7.52 -16.52
N LEU A 44 -10.39 -8.73 -16.63
CA LEU A 44 -8.96 -8.97 -16.85
C LEU A 44 -8.60 -9.03 -18.33
N VAL A 45 -7.37 -8.62 -18.66
CA VAL A 45 -6.69 -8.92 -19.92
C VAL A 45 -5.31 -9.44 -19.58
N GLY A 46 -5.18 -10.77 -19.49
CA GLY A 46 -3.98 -11.37 -18.90
C GLY A 46 -3.85 -10.93 -17.43
N SER A 47 -2.81 -10.17 -17.11
CA SER A 47 -2.57 -9.60 -15.77
C SER A 47 -3.08 -8.16 -15.59
N VAL A 48 -3.44 -7.47 -16.68
CA VAL A 48 -3.94 -6.09 -16.68
C VAL A 48 -5.40 -6.06 -16.26
N LEU A 49 -5.77 -5.12 -15.39
CA LEU A 49 -7.15 -4.95 -14.94
C LEU A 49 -7.83 -3.80 -15.68
N VAL A 50 -8.95 -4.07 -16.32
CA VAL A 50 -9.86 -3.05 -16.87
C VAL A 50 -10.94 -2.74 -15.83
N SER A 51 -11.16 -1.46 -15.56
CA SER A 51 -12.10 -0.95 -14.56
C SER A 51 -13.05 0.04 -15.20
N LEU A 52 -14.34 -0.28 -15.29
CA LEU A 52 -15.36 0.66 -15.77
C LEU A 52 -15.91 1.48 -14.60
N ASN A 53 -16.04 2.80 -14.77
CA ASN A 53 -16.62 3.63 -13.71
C ASN A 53 -18.14 3.37 -13.58
N PRO A 54 -18.65 2.85 -12.45
CA PRO A 54 -20.08 2.62 -12.28
C PRO A 54 -20.91 3.90 -12.15
N PHE A 55 -20.30 5.05 -11.80
CA PHE A 55 -21.01 6.28 -11.41
C PHE A 55 -22.07 6.10 -10.31
N GLN A 56 -21.99 4.99 -9.57
CA GLN A 56 -22.85 4.65 -8.45
C GLN A 56 -22.09 3.79 -7.44
N LYS A 57 -22.57 3.77 -6.20
CA LYS A 57 -21.98 2.92 -5.15
C LYS A 57 -22.43 1.48 -5.36
N LEU A 58 -21.49 0.57 -5.53
CA LEU A 58 -21.73 -0.87 -5.63
C LEU A 58 -21.22 -1.59 -4.37
N PRO A 59 -21.85 -2.71 -3.94
CA PRO A 59 -21.47 -3.46 -2.74
C PRO A 59 -20.23 -4.37 -2.98
N LEU A 60 -19.17 -3.81 -3.58
CA LEU A 60 -17.96 -4.54 -3.99
C LEU A 60 -16.83 -4.53 -2.95
N TYR A 61 -16.95 -3.71 -1.90
CA TYR A 61 -15.86 -3.46 -0.95
C TYR A 61 -16.30 -3.76 0.49
N GLY A 62 -16.31 -5.04 0.87
CA GLY A 62 -16.61 -5.47 2.24
C GLY A 62 -15.76 -6.64 2.70
N ASP A 63 -15.79 -6.94 4.00
CA ASP A 63 -14.93 -7.94 4.65
C ASP A 63 -14.97 -9.31 3.98
N LYS A 64 -16.15 -9.74 3.49
CA LYS A 64 -16.29 -11.02 2.78
C LYS A 64 -15.48 -11.08 1.48
N ILE A 65 -15.45 -9.97 0.74
CA ILE A 65 -14.73 -9.88 -0.54
C ILE A 65 -13.23 -9.74 -0.27
N LEU A 66 -12.86 -8.97 0.75
CA LEU A 66 -11.50 -8.84 1.23
C LEU A 66 -10.90 -10.19 1.69
N ASP A 67 -11.65 -10.97 2.46
CA ASP A 67 -11.25 -12.32 2.90
C ASP A 67 -11.05 -13.26 1.72
N ARG A 68 -11.93 -13.18 0.71
CA ARG A 68 -11.82 -13.97 -0.52
C ARG A 68 -10.48 -13.74 -1.22
N TYR A 69 -10.06 -12.48 -1.42
CA TYR A 69 -8.81 -12.19 -2.11
C TYR A 69 -7.56 -12.40 -1.25
N SER A 70 -7.59 -11.98 0.03
CA SER A 70 -6.44 -12.10 0.93
C SER A 70 -6.07 -13.54 1.29
N GLN A 71 -7.04 -14.46 1.24
CA GLN A 71 -6.83 -15.88 1.50
C GLN A 71 -6.65 -16.71 0.21
N ALA A 72 -6.73 -16.06 -0.96
CA ALA A 72 -6.58 -16.76 -2.23
C ALA A 72 -5.15 -17.31 -2.38
N SER A 73 -5.03 -18.61 -2.56
CA SER A 73 -3.77 -19.23 -2.95
C SER A 73 -3.45 -18.95 -4.42
N PRO A 74 -2.17 -19.02 -4.86
CA PRO A 74 -1.82 -18.92 -6.28
C PRO A 74 -2.57 -19.93 -7.17
N SER A 75 -2.95 -21.08 -6.63
CA SER A 75 -3.73 -22.11 -7.33
C SER A 75 -5.22 -21.79 -7.46
N SER A 76 -5.80 -21.00 -6.55
CA SER A 76 -7.22 -20.62 -6.56
C SER A 76 -7.46 -19.24 -7.16
N GLU A 77 -6.39 -18.54 -7.56
CA GLU A 77 -6.42 -17.21 -8.15
C GLU A 77 -7.09 -17.16 -9.54
N PRO A 78 -6.86 -18.14 -10.45
CA PRO A 78 -7.57 -18.18 -11.74
C PRO A 78 -9.10 -18.37 -11.62
N GLU A 79 -9.57 -18.87 -10.47
CA GLU A 79 -10.98 -19.09 -10.16
C GLU A 79 -11.66 -17.86 -9.53
N GLN A 80 -10.90 -16.85 -9.09
CA GLN A 80 -11.48 -15.65 -8.50
C GLN A 80 -12.03 -14.71 -9.58
N PRO A 81 -13.18 -14.04 -9.31
CA PRO A 81 -13.66 -13.01 -10.22
C PRO A 81 -12.65 -11.85 -10.33
N PRO A 82 -12.64 -11.10 -11.44
CA PRO A 82 -11.79 -9.92 -11.58
C PRO A 82 -12.12 -8.89 -10.52
N HIS A 83 -11.11 -8.37 -9.84
CA HIS A 83 -11.28 -7.30 -8.86
C HIS A 83 -9.99 -6.55 -8.59
N ILE A 84 -10.10 -5.28 -8.19
CA ILE A 84 -8.94 -4.45 -7.87
C ILE A 84 -8.14 -4.95 -6.67
N TRP A 85 -8.82 -5.51 -5.66
CA TRP A 85 -8.14 -6.17 -4.53
C TRP A 85 -7.41 -7.46 -4.92
N GLY A 86 -7.83 -8.15 -5.99
CA GLY A 86 -7.06 -9.26 -6.54
C GLY A 86 -5.75 -8.78 -7.19
N LEU A 87 -5.75 -7.60 -7.81
CA LEU A 87 -4.53 -6.96 -8.31
C LEU A 87 -3.64 -6.46 -7.16
N ALA A 88 -4.22 -5.83 -6.14
CA ALA A 88 -3.49 -5.38 -4.97
C ALA A 88 -2.84 -6.55 -4.23
N GLU A 89 -3.56 -7.66 -4.03
CA GLU A 89 -3.02 -8.88 -3.42
C GLU A 89 -1.84 -9.45 -4.21
N ARG A 90 -1.91 -9.45 -5.55
CA ARG A 90 -0.76 -9.89 -6.38
C ARG A 90 0.47 -9.02 -6.14
N ALA A 91 0.31 -7.70 -6.14
CA ALA A 91 1.42 -6.79 -5.87
C ALA A 91 1.99 -7.01 -4.46
N TYR A 92 1.11 -7.07 -3.45
CA TYR A 92 1.49 -7.28 -2.06
C TYR A 92 2.21 -8.62 -1.83
N ARG A 93 1.69 -9.71 -2.40
CA ARG A 93 2.30 -11.04 -2.32
C ARG A 93 3.63 -11.09 -3.07
N SER A 94 3.73 -10.50 -4.26
CA SER A 94 4.98 -10.43 -5.02
C SER A 94 6.07 -9.71 -4.23
N LEU A 95 5.72 -8.57 -3.59
CA LEU A 95 6.63 -7.86 -2.69
C LEU A 95 7.13 -8.78 -1.56
N LEU A 96 6.24 -9.52 -0.90
CA LEU A 96 6.62 -10.37 0.24
C LEU A 96 7.41 -11.63 -0.15
N CYS A 97 7.04 -12.27 -1.26
CA CYS A 97 7.67 -13.50 -1.72
C CYS A 97 9.01 -13.24 -2.41
N ASN A 98 9.09 -12.21 -3.26
CA ASN A 98 10.26 -11.93 -4.08
C ASN A 98 11.18 -10.88 -3.44
N TRP A 99 10.68 -10.14 -2.45
CA TRP A 99 11.39 -9.03 -1.81
C TRP A 99 11.90 -8.00 -2.82
N SER A 100 11.03 -7.62 -3.76
CA SER A 100 11.26 -6.68 -4.84
C SER A 100 10.22 -5.57 -4.86
N ASP A 101 10.62 -4.35 -5.24
CA ASP A 101 9.71 -3.20 -5.29
C ASP A 101 8.66 -3.38 -6.40
N GLN A 102 7.45 -2.93 -6.13
CA GLN A 102 6.29 -3.09 -7.01
C GLN A 102 5.73 -1.72 -7.38
N SER A 103 5.00 -1.65 -8.49
CA SER A 103 4.22 -0.47 -8.81
C SER A 103 2.82 -0.81 -9.31
N VAL A 104 1.85 0.02 -8.94
CA VAL A 104 0.48 -0.03 -9.48
C VAL A 104 0.27 1.24 -10.29
N ILE A 105 0.11 1.08 -11.60
CA ILE A 105 -0.01 2.18 -12.55
C ILE A 105 -1.48 2.28 -12.98
N VAL A 106 -2.15 3.34 -12.55
CA VAL A 106 -3.55 3.61 -12.87
C VAL A 106 -3.63 4.65 -13.98
N SER A 107 -4.24 4.28 -15.10
CA SER A 107 -4.34 5.15 -16.29
C SER A 107 -5.74 5.12 -16.90
N GLY A 108 -6.13 6.20 -17.56
CA GLY A 108 -7.46 6.36 -18.14
C GLY A 108 -7.86 7.84 -18.28
N GLU A 109 -8.94 8.11 -19.00
CA GLU A 109 -9.45 9.47 -19.19
C GLU A 109 -9.85 10.16 -17.87
N SER A 110 -9.95 11.50 -17.89
CA SER A 110 -10.48 12.24 -16.75
C SER A 110 -11.91 11.79 -16.41
N GLY A 111 -12.18 11.55 -15.13
CA GLY A 111 -13.48 11.02 -14.66
C GLY A 111 -13.66 9.51 -14.84
N ALA A 112 -12.67 8.75 -15.32
CA ALA A 112 -12.77 7.29 -15.46
C ALA A 112 -12.64 6.51 -14.13
N GLY A 113 -12.40 7.19 -13.01
CA GLY A 113 -12.28 6.54 -11.68
C GLY A 113 -10.85 6.17 -11.26
N LYS A 114 -9.83 6.84 -11.79
CA LYS A 114 -8.41 6.59 -11.44
C LYS A 114 -8.12 6.79 -9.96
N THR A 115 -8.51 7.93 -9.41
CA THR A 115 -8.31 8.28 -8.00
C THR A 115 -9.03 7.32 -7.07
N GLU A 116 -10.24 6.88 -7.45
CA GLU A 116 -10.98 5.86 -6.70
C GLU A 116 -10.27 4.49 -6.77
N ALA A 117 -9.75 4.08 -7.93
CA ALA A 117 -8.98 2.85 -8.05
C ALA A 117 -7.71 2.86 -7.18
N THR A 118 -6.95 3.97 -7.20
CA THR A 118 -5.79 4.19 -6.31
C THR A 118 -6.21 4.09 -4.84
N ARG A 119 -7.30 4.74 -4.45
CA ARG A 119 -7.84 4.68 -3.09
C ARG A 119 -8.18 3.24 -2.68
N ARG A 120 -8.85 2.45 -3.52
CA ARG A 120 -9.22 1.05 -3.21
C ARG A 120 -8.03 0.12 -3.05
N VAL A 121 -6.95 0.37 -3.79
CA VAL A 121 -5.69 -0.37 -3.63
C VAL A 121 -5.00 -0.02 -2.29
N LEU A 122 -4.98 1.27 -1.91
CA LEU A 122 -4.47 1.68 -0.60
C LEU A 122 -5.28 1.07 0.54
N GLU A 123 -6.61 1.12 0.46
CA GLU A 123 -7.52 0.51 1.45
C GLU A 123 -7.19 -0.97 1.68
N TYR A 124 -6.88 -1.70 0.61
CA TYR A 124 -6.44 -3.10 0.71
C TYR A 124 -5.12 -3.25 1.48
N PHE A 125 -4.10 -2.45 1.16
CA PHE A 125 -2.80 -2.54 1.83
C PHE A 125 -2.86 -2.16 3.31
N MET A 126 -3.65 -1.14 3.64
CA MET A 126 -3.89 -0.72 5.02
C MET A 126 -4.52 -1.87 5.81
N GLU A 127 -5.57 -2.48 5.27
CA GLU A 127 -6.26 -3.58 5.94
C GLU A 127 -5.40 -4.85 6.06
N MET A 128 -4.55 -5.15 5.07
CA MET A 128 -3.58 -6.25 5.18
C MET A 128 -2.50 -5.98 6.23
N SER A 129 -2.04 -4.74 6.32
CA SER A 129 -1.10 -4.30 7.36
C SER A 129 -1.71 -4.45 8.75
N ARG A 130 -2.96 -3.99 8.94
CA ARG A 130 -3.72 -4.09 10.19
C ARG A 130 -3.92 -5.54 10.65
N ARG A 131 -4.23 -6.46 9.73
CA ARG A 131 -4.41 -7.89 10.05
C ARG A 131 -3.13 -8.60 10.47
N ARG A 132 -1.97 -8.09 10.03
CA ARG A 132 -0.65 -8.66 10.33
C ARG A 132 0.04 -8.00 11.51
N GLY A 133 -0.29 -6.74 11.81
CA GLY A 133 0.08 -6.10 13.06
C GLY A 133 -0.79 -6.54 14.23
N GLY A 134 -0.23 -6.53 15.43
CA GLY A 134 -1.06 -6.41 16.63
C GLY A 134 -1.73 -5.03 16.67
N GLU A 135 -2.51 -4.75 17.71
CA GLU A 135 -3.06 -3.41 18.00
C GLU A 135 -1.92 -2.40 18.34
N ASP A 136 -0.98 -2.18 17.42
CA ASP A 136 -0.02 -1.09 17.50
C ASP A 136 -0.69 0.18 16.95
N ASP A 137 -1.02 1.11 17.85
CA ASP A 137 -1.66 2.41 17.55
C ASP A 137 -0.94 3.21 16.44
N PHE A 138 0.36 2.97 16.24
CA PHE A 138 1.15 3.66 15.22
C PHE A 138 0.75 3.32 13.78
N ALA A 139 0.50 2.03 13.48
CA ALA A 139 0.12 1.60 12.14
C ALA A 139 -1.30 2.07 11.81
N ALA A 140 -2.25 1.91 12.76
CA ALA A 140 -3.61 2.41 12.61
C ALA A 140 -3.67 3.94 12.42
N GLY A 141 -2.79 4.69 13.12
CA GLY A 141 -2.68 6.14 12.96
C GLY A 141 -2.06 6.57 11.62
N LEU A 142 -1.20 5.77 11.01
CA LEU A 142 -0.60 6.06 9.69
C LEU A 142 -1.62 5.84 8.55
N GLU A 143 -2.47 4.83 8.68
CA GLU A 143 -3.54 4.51 7.71
C GLU A 143 -4.52 5.69 7.56
N GLY A 144 -5.03 6.21 8.68
CA GLY A 144 -5.88 7.42 8.69
C GLY A 144 -5.18 8.64 8.08
N LYS A 145 -3.88 8.82 8.36
CA LYS A 145 -3.09 9.93 7.81
C LYS A 145 -2.93 9.84 6.29
N ILE A 146 -2.66 8.67 5.72
CA ILE A 146 -2.54 8.53 4.25
C ILE A 146 -3.83 8.96 3.56
N MET A 147 -4.99 8.61 4.13
CA MET A 147 -6.29 9.03 3.62
C MET A 147 -6.53 10.53 3.80
N SER A 148 -6.22 11.09 4.98
CA SER A 148 -6.31 12.54 5.22
C SER A 148 -5.40 13.37 4.30
N ALA A 149 -4.22 12.84 3.93
CA ALA A 149 -3.34 13.50 2.97
C ALA A 149 -4.02 13.68 1.61
N GLN A 150 -4.83 12.69 1.20
CA GLN A 150 -5.56 12.78 -0.05
C GLN A 150 -6.59 13.91 -0.02
N THR A 151 -7.34 14.08 1.07
CA THR A 151 -8.28 15.21 1.23
C THR A 151 -7.60 16.57 1.01
N ILE A 152 -6.43 16.79 1.63
CA ILE A 152 -5.66 18.03 1.46
C ILE A 152 -5.21 18.19 0.00
N LEU A 153 -4.66 17.14 -0.60
CA LEU A 153 -4.16 17.22 -1.97
C LEU A 153 -5.27 17.38 -3.01
N GLU A 154 -6.47 16.88 -2.75
CA GLU A 154 -7.63 17.09 -3.63
C GLU A 154 -8.12 18.55 -3.55
N ALA A 155 -8.22 19.13 -2.36
CA ALA A 155 -8.62 20.53 -2.21
C ALA A 155 -7.66 21.50 -2.94
N PHE A 156 -6.34 21.30 -2.82
CA PHE A 156 -5.33 22.16 -3.41
C PHE A 156 -4.89 21.76 -4.84
N GLY A 157 -5.24 20.56 -5.30
CA GLY A 157 -4.71 20.00 -6.55
C GLY A 157 -5.78 19.56 -7.55
N ASN A 158 -7.05 19.51 -7.15
CA ASN A 158 -8.15 19.20 -8.04
C ASN A 158 -8.98 20.43 -8.38
N ALA A 159 -9.63 20.37 -9.54
CA ALA A 159 -10.54 21.40 -10.02
C ALA A 159 -11.68 20.79 -10.85
N LYS A 160 -12.78 21.53 -10.97
CA LYS A 160 -13.84 21.21 -11.93
C LYS A 160 -13.42 21.61 -13.34
N THR A 161 -13.56 20.65 -14.24
CA THR A 161 -13.38 20.80 -15.69
C THR A 161 -14.72 20.52 -16.38
N ILE A 162 -14.81 20.82 -17.68
CA ILE A 162 -16.01 20.51 -18.49
C ILE A 162 -16.40 19.02 -18.40
N ARG A 163 -15.43 18.12 -18.24
CA ARG A 163 -15.65 16.67 -18.30
C ARG A 163 -15.71 15.96 -16.95
N ASN A 164 -15.23 16.60 -15.89
CA ASN A 164 -15.05 16.00 -14.56
C ASN A 164 -15.11 17.09 -13.47
N ASP A 165 -15.96 16.90 -12.47
CA ASP A 165 -16.15 17.86 -11.37
C ASP A 165 -15.02 17.84 -10.36
N ASN A 166 -14.30 16.71 -10.25
CA ASN A 166 -13.15 16.55 -9.36
C ASN A 166 -11.94 16.01 -10.14
N SER A 167 -11.37 16.83 -11.02
CA SER A 167 -10.22 16.43 -11.85
C SER A 167 -8.90 16.79 -11.20
N SER A 168 -8.05 15.81 -10.93
CA SER A 168 -6.67 16.06 -10.53
C SER A 168 -5.89 16.79 -11.62
N ARG A 169 -5.26 17.91 -11.24
CA ARG A 169 -4.44 18.78 -12.11
C ARG A 169 -2.95 18.70 -11.76
N PHE A 170 -2.56 17.57 -11.17
CA PHE A 170 -1.19 17.19 -10.85
C PHE A 170 -1.08 15.65 -10.91
N GLY A 171 0.12 15.14 -11.14
CA GLY A 171 0.44 13.72 -11.00
C GLY A 171 0.89 13.39 -9.58
N LYS A 172 0.46 12.26 -9.06
CA LYS A 172 0.78 11.79 -7.71
C LYS A 172 1.39 10.40 -7.77
N TRP A 173 2.58 10.24 -7.20
CA TRP A 173 3.19 8.95 -6.90
C TRP A 173 3.22 8.77 -5.39
N ILE A 174 2.44 7.81 -4.89
CA ILE A 174 2.45 7.43 -3.48
C ILE A 174 3.32 6.20 -3.34
N GLU A 175 4.39 6.29 -2.57
CA GLU A 175 5.28 5.19 -2.27
C GLU A 175 5.03 4.71 -0.85
N VAL A 176 4.54 3.49 -0.69
CA VAL A 176 4.24 2.88 0.60
C VAL A 176 5.33 1.87 0.94
N GLY A 177 6.02 2.05 2.06
CA GLY A 177 7.09 1.17 2.52
C GLY A 177 6.58 0.05 3.42
N PHE A 178 7.02 -1.19 3.15
CA PHE A 178 6.62 -2.38 3.88
C PHE A 178 7.81 -3.07 4.56
N SER A 179 7.57 -3.58 5.76
CA SER A 179 8.49 -4.46 6.47
C SER A 179 8.44 -5.90 5.92
N ARG A 180 9.42 -6.74 6.28
CA ARG A 180 9.39 -8.17 5.92
C ARG A 180 8.21 -8.94 6.51
N ALA A 181 7.59 -8.41 7.57
CA ALA A 181 6.35 -8.97 8.12
C ALA A 181 5.13 -8.60 7.27
N GLY A 182 5.25 -7.61 6.37
CA GLY A 182 4.16 -7.08 5.55
C GLY A 182 3.39 -5.94 6.19
N GLN A 183 3.93 -5.31 7.23
CA GLN A 183 3.33 -4.13 7.85
C GLN A 183 3.84 -2.85 7.19
N ILE A 184 2.96 -1.86 7.04
CA ILE A 184 3.34 -0.53 6.55
C ILE A 184 4.24 0.15 7.59
N GLN A 185 5.36 0.73 7.13
CA GLN A 185 6.34 1.44 7.96
C GLN A 185 6.29 2.96 7.78
N GLY A 186 5.77 3.41 6.64
CA GLY A 186 5.70 4.81 6.26
C GLY A 186 5.24 4.95 4.81
N ALA A 187 4.99 6.20 4.40
CA ALA A 187 4.70 6.52 3.01
C ALA A 187 5.36 7.85 2.61
N VAL A 188 5.63 8.00 1.32
CA VAL A 188 6.10 9.26 0.71
C VAL A 188 5.25 9.57 -0.50
N ILE A 189 4.80 10.80 -0.61
CA ILE A 189 4.03 11.32 -1.73
C ILE A 189 4.93 12.23 -2.56
N HIS A 190 5.18 11.84 -3.80
CA HIS A 190 5.82 12.69 -4.79
C HIS A 190 4.73 13.28 -5.68
N THR A 191 4.67 14.60 -5.72
CA THR A 191 3.81 15.32 -6.65
C THR A 191 4.62 15.73 -7.89
N TYR A 192 3.95 15.73 -9.02
CA TYR A 192 4.50 16.15 -10.30
C TYR A 192 3.48 17.06 -10.97
N LEU A 193 3.93 18.04 -11.74
CA LEU A 193 3.10 18.67 -12.77
C LEU A 193 1.84 19.39 -12.25
N LEU A 194 1.95 20.15 -11.16
CA LEU A 194 0.87 21.06 -10.76
C LEU A 194 0.59 22.06 -11.90
N GLU A 195 -0.65 22.12 -12.37
CA GLU A 195 -1.09 23.08 -13.40
C GLU A 195 -1.16 24.51 -12.83
N LYS A 196 0.01 25.15 -12.67
CA LYS A 196 0.12 26.48 -12.07
C LYS A 196 -0.70 27.54 -12.82
N SER A 197 -0.82 27.43 -14.13
CA SER A 197 -1.57 28.39 -14.95
C SER A 197 -3.05 28.47 -14.61
N ARG A 198 -3.66 27.39 -14.10
CA ARG A 198 -5.05 27.38 -13.63
C ARG A 198 -5.34 28.42 -12.55
N VAL A 199 -4.33 28.76 -11.74
CA VAL A 199 -4.45 29.79 -10.69
C VAL A 199 -4.87 31.13 -11.28
N VAL A 200 -4.40 31.47 -12.49
CA VAL A 200 -4.54 32.81 -13.07
C VAL A 200 -5.40 32.89 -14.34
N SER A 201 -5.69 31.74 -14.94
CA SER A 201 -6.42 31.62 -16.20
C SER A 201 -7.33 30.40 -16.18
N LEU A 202 -8.59 30.60 -16.53
CA LEU A 202 -9.62 29.56 -16.58
C LEU A 202 -10.29 29.52 -17.94
N GLU A 203 -10.66 28.32 -18.38
CA GLU A 203 -11.53 28.16 -19.54
C GLU A 203 -13.01 28.29 -19.13
N PRO A 204 -13.88 28.76 -20.02
CA PRO A 204 -15.32 28.85 -19.75
C PRO A 204 -15.91 27.48 -19.38
N GLY A 205 -16.68 27.43 -18.29
CA GLY A 205 -17.27 26.18 -17.77
C GLY A 205 -16.41 25.44 -16.75
N GLU A 206 -15.19 25.93 -16.45
CA GLU A 206 -14.30 25.35 -15.46
C GLU A 206 -14.26 26.16 -14.14
N ARG A 207 -13.79 25.52 -13.07
CA ARG A 207 -13.41 26.19 -11.81
C ARG A 207 -11.89 26.26 -11.66
N ASN A 208 -11.47 27.18 -10.80
CA ASN A 208 -10.15 27.12 -10.18
C ASN A 208 -10.06 25.96 -9.18
N TYR A 209 -8.93 25.82 -8.48
CA TYR A 209 -8.76 24.81 -7.45
C TYR A 209 -9.83 24.92 -6.35
N HIS A 210 -10.29 23.78 -5.84
CA HIS A 210 -11.44 23.72 -4.94
C HIS A 210 -11.25 24.53 -3.67
N ILE A 211 -10.04 24.54 -3.13
CA ILE A 211 -9.71 25.24 -1.88
C ILE A 211 -10.09 26.72 -1.88
N PHE A 212 -10.10 27.40 -3.04
CA PHE A 212 -10.53 28.80 -3.10
C PHE A 212 -12.03 28.96 -2.82
N TYR A 213 -12.84 28.05 -3.34
CA TYR A 213 -14.29 28.06 -3.17
C TYR A 213 -14.68 27.55 -1.78
N GLU A 214 -14.03 26.49 -1.31
CA GLU A 214 -14.14 25.95 0.05
C GLU A 214 -13.84 27.03 1.11
N LEU A 215 -12.74 27.76 0.95
CA LEU A 215 -12.37 28.86 1.84
C LEU A 215 -13.39 30.00 1.83
N LEU A 216 -13.84 30.42 0.64
CA LEU A 216 -14.77 31.54 0.52
C LEU A 216 -16.15 31.20 1.08
N GLN A 217 -16.69 30.01 0.77
CA GLN A 217 -17.98 29.60 1.30
C GLN A 217 -17.93 29.46 2.83
N CYS A 218 -16.86 28.88 3.38
CA CYS A 218 -16.69 28.82 4.84
C CYS A 218 -16.53 30.21 5.47
N ALA A 219 -15.82 31.14 4.81
CA ALA A 219 -15.67 32.51 5.32
C ALA A 219 -17.01 33.29 5.29
N GLU A 220 -17.90 33.03 4.33
CA GLU A 220 -19.25 33.62 4.33
C GLU A 220 -20.09 33.18 5.55
N GLU A 221 -19.82 31.98 6.09
CA GLU A 221 -20.52 31.41 7.25
C GLU A 221 -19.82 31.71 8.59
N ASP A 222 -18.51 32.00 8.60
CA ASP A 222 -17.68 32.25 9.80
C ASP A 222 -17.23 33.72 9.89
N GLU A 223 -17.89 34.52 10.74
CA GLU A 223 -17.59 35.95 10.95
C GLU A 223 -16.14 36.21 11.40
N GLN A 224 -15.52 35.28 12.14
CA GLN A 224 -14.15 35.44 12.61
C GLN A 224 -13.15 35.27 11.46
N LEU A 225 -13.33 34.22 10.66
CA LEU A 225 -12.50 33.97 9.48
C LEU A 225 -12.66 35.09 8.44
N GLN A 226 -13.90 35.57 8.26
CA GLN A 226 -14.23 36.69 7.39
C GLN A 226 -13.55 37.99 7.82
N GLY A 227 -13.59 38.31 9.12
CA GLY A 227 -12.93 39.49 9.68
C GLY A 227 -11.40 39.42 9.57
N GLU A 228 -10.82 38.23 9.67
CA GLU A 228 -9.38 38.02 9.55
C GLU A 228 -8.86 38.17 8.11
N LEU A 229 -9.58 37.62 7.13
CA LEU A 229 -9.11 37.57 5.74
C LEU A 229 -9.65 38.73 4.89
N GLY A 230 -10.78 39.33 5.28
CA GLY A 230 -11.43 40.42 4.54
C GLY A 230 -11.89 39.99 3.14
N LEU A 231 -12.37 38.76 3.00
CA LEU A 231 -12.74 38.20 1.69
C LEU A 231 -14.13 38.70 1.24
N GLY A 232 -14.34 38.81 -0.07
CA GLY A 232 -15.65 39.12 -0.67
C GLY A 232 -16.36 37.85 -1.15
N GLN A 233 -17.45 38.02 -1.90
CA GLN A 233 -18.13 36.90 -2.57
C GLN A 233 -17.27 36.34 -3.71
N VAL A 234 -17.48 35.08 -4.08
CA VAL A 234 -16.75 34.39 -5.17
C VAL A 234 -16.71 35.21 -6.47
N ALA A 235 -17.83 35.82 -6.85
CA ALA A 235 -17.95 36.61 -8.09
C ALA A 235 -17.09 37.91 -8.09
N SER A 236 -16.63 38.37 -6.93
CA SER A 236 -15.79 39.57 -6.80
C SER A 236 -14.33 39.33 -7.19
N TYR A 237 -13.91 38.08 -7.35
CA TYR A 237 -12.53 37.71 -7.67
C TYR A 237 -12.38 37.33 -9.13
N ARG A 238 -11.52 38.06 -9.87
CA ARG A 238 -11.22 37.79 -11.28
C ARG A 238 -10.82 36.32 -11.48
N LEU A 239 -9.94 35.81 -10.61
CA LEU A 239 -9.39 34.45 -10.69
C LEU A 239 -10.43 33.33 -10.57
N LEU A 240 -11.63 33.64 -10.09
CA LEU A 240 -12.72 32.66 -9.89
C LEU A 240 -13.90 32.90 -10.83
N ASN A 241 -14.02 34.12 -11.38
CA ASN A 241 -15.15 34.53 -12.22
C ASN A 241 -14.90 34.28 -13.73
N GLU A 242 -13.64 34.17 -14.17
CA GLU A 242 -13.31 33.95 -15.60
C GLU A 242 -13.97 32.69 -16.20
N GLY A 243 -14.08 31.61 -15.42
CA GLY A 243 -14.74 30.38 -15.86
C GLY A 243 -16.28 30.41 -15.81
N SER A 244 -16.88 31.47 -15.24
CA SER A 244 -18.34 31.62 -15.05
C SER A 244 -19.03 30.42 -14.39
N THR A 245 -18.30 29.67 -13.56
CA THR A 245 -18.78 28.45 -12.90
C THR A 245 -18.37 28.51 -11.43
N PHE A 246 -19.34 28.41 -10.52
CA PHE A 246 -19.12 28.56 -9.08
C PHE A 246 -19.41 27.29 -8.29
N THR A 247 -20.29 26.42 -8.77
CA THR A 247 -20.69 25.19 -8.08
C THR A 247 -20.02 23.94 -8.65
N ARG A 248 -19.86 22.94 -7.79
CA ARG A 248 -19.58 21.56 -8.18
C ARG A 248 -20.92 20.87 -8.47
N ASP A 249 -20.99 20.08 -9.55
CA ASP A 249 -22.23 19.37 -9.91
C ASP A 249 -22.20 17.91 -9.42
N ASP A 250 -21.32 17.60 -8.48
CA ASP A 250 -21.11 16.27 -7.88
C ASP A 250 -21.88 16.07 -6.56
N GLY A 251 -22.65 17.06 -6.13
CA GLY A 251 -23.43 17.02 -4.88
C GLY A 251 -22.61 17.27 -3.62
N VAL A 252 -21.35 17.71 -3.76
CA VAL A 252 -20.47 18.10 -2.65
C VAL A 252 -20.75 19.56 -2.26
N VAL A 253 -20.74 19.84 -0.96
CA VAL A 253 -20.87 21.18 -0.39
C VAL A 253 -19.46 21.68 -0.03
N ASP A 254 -19.00 22.78 -0.62
CA ASP A 254 -17.61 23.23 -0.44
C ASP A 254 -17.31 23.67 1.02
N SER A 255 -18.30 24.17 1.78
CA SER A 255 -18.09 24.51 3.21
C SER A 255 -17.85 23.29 4.11
N ASP A 256 -18.56 22.18 3.87
CA ASP A 256 -18.33 20.91 4.59
C ASP A 256 -16.94 20.34 4.27
N GLU A 257 -16.51 20.40 3.01
CA GLU A 257 -15.17 19.95 2.62
C GLU A 257 -14.06 20.82 3.23
N PHE A 258 -14.27 22.13 3.38
CA PHE A 258 -13.32 22.98 4.07
C PHE A 258 -13.07 22.53 5.52
N LEU A 259 -14.14 22.10 6.22
CA LEU A 259 -14.02 21.55 7.57
C LEU A 259 -13.19 20.25 7.57
N HIS A 260 -13.45 19.34 6.63
CA HIS A 260 -12.64 18.13 6.47
C HIS A 260 -11.17 18.44 6.16
N VAL A 261 -10.88 19.48 5.36
CA VAL A 261 -9.52 19.94 5.08
C VAL A 261 -8.85 20.48 6.35
N ARG A 262 -9.57 21.28 7.17
CA ARG A 262 -9.06 21.76 8.47
C ARG A 262 -8.73 20.60 9.41
N GLU A 263 -9.63 19.62 9.53
CA GLU A 263 -9.41 18.42 10.35
C GLU A 263 -8.21 17.60 9.86
N ALA A 264 -8.09 17.44 8.53
CA ALA A 264 -6.95 16.76 7.93
C ALA A 264 -5.63 17.50 8.20
N LEU A 265 -5.58 18.83 8.04
CA LEU A 265 -4.41 19.64 8.36
C LEU A 265 -4.04 19.52 9.85
N ALA A 266 -5.02 19.56 10.76
CA ALA A 266 -4.79 19.34 12.18
C ALA A 266 -4.19 17.95 12.47
N ALA A 267 -4.65 16.90 11.79
CA ALA A 267 -4.11 15.53 11.91
C ALA A 267 -2.64 15.42 11.45
N PHE A 268 -2.20 16.31 10.54
CA PHE A 268 -0.81 16.46 10.11
C PHE A 268 0.04 17.39 11.01
N GLY A 269 -0.55 17.89 12.10
CA GLY A 269 0.13 18.72 13.07
C GLY A 269 0.39 20.14 12.56
N PHE A 270 -0.49 20.67 11.71
CA PHE A 270 -0.58 22.10 11.45
C PHE A 270 -1.32 22.76 12.61
N SER A 271 -0.73 23.79 13.19
CA SER A 271 -1.40 24.59 14.23
C SER A 271 -2.46 25.51 13.63
N GLU A 272 -3.38 26.04 14.43
CA GLU A 272 -4.32 27.08 13.97
C GLU A 272 -3.59 28.31 13.40
N GLU A 273 -2.39 28.63 13.91
CA GLU A 273 -1.56 29.71 13.38
C GLU A 273 -0.98 29.35 11.99
N ASP A 274 -0.55 28.11 11.79
CA ASP A 274 -0.09 27.63 10.48
C ASP A 274 -1.24 27.62 9.48
N MET A 275 -2.43 27.18 9.88
CA MET A 275 -3.63 27.19 9.05
C MET A 275 -4.04 28.64 8.68
N SER A 276 -4.05 29.56 9.64
CA SER A 276 -4.26 31.00 9.38
C SER A 276 -3.29 31.55 8.35
N ARG A 277 -1.99 31.18 8.41
CA ARG A 277 -0.99 31.59 7.42
C ARG A 277 -1.28 31.03 6.02
N ILE A 278 -1.78 29.79 5.92
CA ILE A 278 -2.20 29.19 4.64
C ILE A 278 -3.39 29.96 4.06
N TRP A 279 -4.41 30.23 4.88
CA TRP A 279 -5.60 30.97 4.47
C TRP A 279 -5.27 32.39 4.01
N LYS A 280 -4.38 33.08 4.71
CA LYS A 280 -3.85 34.40 4.30
C LYS A 280 -3.10 34.33 2.97
N GLY A 281 -2.33 33.28 2.73
CA GLY A 281 -1.65 33.06 1.45
C GLY A 281 -2.63 32.86 0.29
N LEU A 282 -3.70 32.09 0.49
CA LEU A 282 -4.77 31.91 -0.51
C LEU A 282 -5.55 33.21 -0.75
N ALA A 283 -5.92 33.91 0.32
CA ALA A 283 -6.57 35.22 0.24
C ALA A 283 -5.70 36.24 -0.50
N ALA A 284 -4.38 36.23 -0.27
CA ALA A 284 -3.44 37.07 -0.99
C ALA A 284 -3.45 36.79 -2.49
N VAL A 285 -3.48 35.52 -2.91
CA VAL A 285 -3.58 35.15 -4.34
C VAL A 285 -4.84 35.74 -4.97
N LEU A 286 -5.99 35.62 -4.29
CA LEU A 286 -7.26 36.19 -4.76
C LEU A 286 -7.20 37.72 -4.87
N CYS A 287 -6.65 38.40 -3.86
CA CYS A 287 -6.51 39.86 -3.83
C CYS A 287 -5.53 40.36 -4.90
N LEU A 288 -4.37 39.72 -5.04
CA LEU A 288 -3.39 40.02 -6.08
C LEU A 288 -4.03 39.93 -7.47
N GLY A 289 -4.82 38.88 -7.72
CA GLY A 289 -5.52 38.68 -8.99
C GLY A 289 -6.46 39.82 -9.39
N ASN A 290 -6.97 40.58 -8.42
CA ASN A 290 -7.84 41.74 -8.61
C ASN A 290 -7.09 43.07 -8.83
N LEU A 291 -5.75 43.08 -8.77
CA LEU A 291 -4.98 44.29 -9.10
C LEU A 291 -5.18 44.69 -10.56
N GLN A 292 -5.47 45.98 -10.75
CA GLN A 292 -5.72 46.60 -12.04
C GLN A 292 -4.57 47.55 -12.39
N PHE A 293 -4.15 47.48 -13.65
CA PHE A 293 -3.03 48.25 -14.19
C PHE A 293 -3.51 49.14 -15.35
N GLU A 294 -2.93 50.34 -15.45
CA GLU A 294 -3.08 51.26 -16.57
C GLU A 294 -1.71 51.65 -17.12
N GLU A 295 -1.66 52.05 -18.40
CA GLU A 295 -0.47 52.62 -19.01
C GLU A 295 -0.08 53.93 -18.30
N ASP A 296 1.22 54.12 -18.08
CA ASP A 296 1.78 55.33 -17.48
C ASP A 296 3.09 55.70 -18.20
N GLN A 297 3.53 56.95 -18.04
CA GLN A 297 4.79 57.44 -18.59
C GLN A 297 5.75 57.70 -17.42
N VAL A 298 6.72 56.79 -17.23
CA VAL A 298 7.65 56.87 -16.11
C VAL A 298 8.87 57.69 -16.52
N GLN A 299 9.08 58.82 -15.83
CA GLN A 299 10.29 59.61 -15.97
C GLN A 299 11.43 58.96 -15.19
N THR A 300 12.40 58.37 -15.92
CA THR A 300 13.70 58.01 -15.37
C THR A 300 14.68 59.17 -15.53
N SER A 301 15.77 59.19 -14.76
CA SER A 301 16.78 60.27 -14.76
C SER A 301 17.43 60.54 -16.14
N THR A 302 17.27 59.62 -17.10
CA THR A 302 17.87 59.68 -18.43
C THR A 302 16.89 59.53 -19.60
N SER A 303 15.62 59.12 -19.38
CA SER A 303 14.62 58.94 -20.44
C SER A 303 13.17 58.87 -19.94
N VAL A 304 12.20 59.24 -20.78
CA VAL A 304 10.78 58.88 -20.57
C VAL A 304 10.59 57.47 -21.10
N GLN A 305 10.13 56.55 -20.23
CA GLN A 305 9.85 55.16 -20.60
C GLN A 305 8.35 54.88 -20.48
N ASP A 306 7.83 54.10 -21.42
CA ASP A 306 6.51 53.50 -21.29
C ASP A 306 6.50 52.57 -20.07
N GLY A 307 5.62 52.85 -19.11
CA GLY A 307 5.50 52.08 -17.88
C GLY A 307 4.03 51.79 -17.55
N SER A 308 3.81 51.38 -16.31
CA SER A 308 2.49 51.04 -15.80
C SER A 308 2.30 51.61 -14.40
N LYS A 309 1.04 51.83 -14.02
CA LYS A 309 0.64 52.19 -12.66
C LYS A 309 -0.49 51.28 -12.18
N ILE A 310 -0.60 51.11 -10.87
CA ILE A 310 -1.72 50.41 -10.21
C ILE A 310 -2.82 51.42 -9.93
N THR A 311 -4.07 51.08 -10.25
CA THR A 311 -5.23 51.99 -10.11
C THR A 311 -5.99 51.80 -8.80
N ASN A 312 -6.02 50.58 -8.25
CA ASN A 312 -6.75 50.22 -7.04
C ASN A 312 -5.81 50.05 -5.84
N SER A 313 -5.43 51.17 -5.21
CA SER A 313 -4.51 51.19 -4.06
C SER A 313 -5.02 50.41 -2.83
N ASP A 314 -6.33 50.36 -2.59
CA ASP A 314 -6.89 49.61 -1.44
C ASP A 314 -6.65 48.10 -1.58
N THR A 315 -6.82 47.56 -2.78
CA THR A 315 -6.54 46.14 -3.07
C THR A 315 -5.06 45.82 -2.94
N LEU A 316 -4.19 46.76 -3.32
CA LEU A 316 -2.74 46.63 -3.16
C LEU A 316 -2.34 46.59 -1.68
N LEU A 317 -2.91 47.49 -0.87
CA LEU A 317 -2.70 47.51 0.58
C LEU A 317 -3.18 46.20 1.23
N GLN A 318 -4.35 45.71 0.83
CA GLN A 318 -4.89 44.43 1.31
C GLN A 318 -3.98 43.25 0.93
N ALA A 319 -3.56 43.17 -0.33
CA ALA A 319 -2.66 42.11 -0.81
C ALA A 319 -1.31 42.15 -0.09
N ALA A 320 -0.73 43.34 0.12
CA ALA A 320 0.51 43.51 0.87
C ALA A 320 0.37 43.07 2.34
N GLY A 321 -0.75 43.40 2.99
CA GLY A 321 -1.06 42.98 4.37
C GLY A 321 -1.17 41.45 4.51
N LEU A 322 -1.89 40.79 3.59
CA LEU A 322 -2.07 39.33 3.59
C LEU A 322 -0.76 38.58 3.28
N LEU A 323 0.08 39.13 2.40
CA LEU A 323 1.44 38.61 2.14
C LEU A 323 2.43 38.97 3.25
N SER A 324 2.07 39.88 4.16
CA SER A 324 2.95 40.43 5.19
C SER A 324 4.26 40.99 4.60
N VAL A 325 4.12 41.87 3.61
CA VAL A 325 5.19 42.63 2.95
C VAL A 325 4.88 44.13 2.94
N SER A 326 5.88 44.97 2.71
CA SER A 326 5.66 46.41 2.50
C SER A 326 4.83 46.64 1.22
N THR A 327 3.89 47.58 1.30
CA THR A 327 3.06 47.96 0.16
C THR A 327 3.89 48.63 -0.93
N GLU A 328 4.87 49.44 -0.53
CA GLU A 328 5.82 50.11 -1.43
C GLU A 328 6.71 49.10 -2.16
N ASP A 329 7.23 48.10 -1.44
CA ASP A 329 8.07 47.06 -2.01
C ASP A 329 7.28 46.17 -2.99
N LEU A 330 6.04 45.80 -2.64
CA LEU A 330 5.14 45.05 -3.53
C LEU A 330 4.82 45.84 -4.79
N GLN A 331 4.50 47.14 -4.65
CA GLN A 331 4.26 48.03 -5.77
C GLN A 331 5.47 48.12 -6.69
N ALA A 332 6.66 48.32 -6.11
CA ALA A 332 7.90 48.43 -6.88
C ALA A 332 8.19 47.14 -7.65
N ALA A 333 8.04 45.97 -7.02
CA ALA A 333 8.30 44.69 -7.66
C ALA A 333 7.30 44.33 -8.77
N LEU A 334 6.07 44.86 -8.71
CA LEU A 334 5.04 44.67 -9.74
C LEU A 334 5.11 45.67 -10.90
N LEU A 335 5.89 46.74 -10.76
CA LEU A 335 5.99 47.82 -11.76
C LEU A 335 7.39 47.98 -12.35
N PHE A 336 8.41 47.40 -11.72
CA PHE A 336 9.79 47.54 -12.13
C PHE A 336 10.54 46.21 -12.06
N ARG A 337 11.53 46.07 -12.95
CA ARG A 337 12.59 45.07 -12.82
C ARG A 337 13.96 45.69 -12.67
N THR A 338 14.80 45.06 -11.84
CA THR A 338 16.21 45.39 -11.71
C THR A 338 17.03 44.62 -12.75
N MET A 339 17.73 45.32 -13.63
CA MET A 339 18.74 44.76 -14.53
C MET A 339 20.14 45.10 -14.05
N VAL A 340 20.95 44.05 -13.87
CA VAL A 340 22.38 44.16 -13.56
C VAL A 340 23.15 44.08 -14.88
N ASP A 341 23.85 45.14 -15.28
CA ASP A 341 24.66 45.10 -16.50
C ASP A 341 25.85 44.15 -16.30
N ALA A 342 25.95 43.12 -17.16
CA ALA A 342 27.04 42.16 -17.13
C ALA A 342 28.32 42.67 -17.80
N ARG A 343 28.29 43.86 -18.43
CA ARG A 343 29.38 44.39 -19.28
C ARG A 343 30.02 45.68 -18.77
N SER A 344 29.66 46.20 -17.61
CA SER A 344 30.28 47.43 -17.10
C SER A 344 31.74 47.16 -16.70
N GLU A 345 32.69 47.58 -17.53
CA GLU A 345 34.11 47.68 -17.15
C GLU A 345 34.26 48.64 -15.96
N VAL A 346 35.18 48.29 -15.06
CA VAL A 346 35.52 49.09 -13.87
C VAL A 346 36.14 50.42 -14.32
N GLY A 347 35.33 51.48 -14.39
CA GLY A 347 35.79 52.86 -14.55
C GLY A 347 35.91 53.56 -13.20
N PRO A 348 36.92 54.44 -12.98
CA PRO A 348 36.99 55.25 -11.77
C PRO A 348 35.84 56.28 -11.74
N PRO A 349 35.35 56.66 -10.54
CA PRO A 349 34.19 57.54 -10.41
C PRO A 349 34.49 58.96 -10.93
N ALA A 350 33.54 59.53 -11.66
CA ALA A 350 33.57 60.95 -12.04
C ALA A 350 33.35 61.84 -10.80
N PRO A 351 34.00 63.04 -10.70
CA PRO A 351 33.89 63.88 -9.52
C PRO A 351 32.52 64.56 -9.42
N LEU A 352 31.86 64.37 -8.28
CA LEU A 352 30.67 65.11 -7.85
C LEU A 352 31.07 66.53 -7.44
N ALA A 353 30.94 67.48 -8.36
CA ALA A 353 30.92 68.91 -8.08
C ALA A 353 29.61 69.51 -8.61
N SER A 354 28.50 69.25 -7.92
CA SER A 354 27.30 70.10 -7.85
C SER A 354 26.19 69.32 -7.17
N LEU A 355 25.93 69.65 -5.90
CA LEU A 355 24.64 69.62 -5.19
C LEU A 355 24.97 69.74 -3.69
N GLY A 356 24.69 70.91 -3.14
CA GLY A 356 24.92 71.21 -1.73
C GLY A 356 23.83 70.68 -0.81
N ALA A 357 24.22 70.55 0.46
CA ALA A 357 23.40 70.53 1.67
C ALA A 357 22.69 69.22 2.07
N LEU A 358 23.32 68.43 2.95
CA LEU A 358 22.97 68.25 4.39
C LEU A 358 23.61 66.96 4.91
N ALA A 359 24.65 67.10 5.74
CA ALA A 359 25.33 66.01 6.42
C ALA A 359 25.02 66.07 7.93
N ALA A 360 24.48 64.99 8.49
CA ALA A 360 24.51 64.69 9.92
C ALA A 360 24.98 63.23 10.10
N PHE A 361 26.24 63.06 10.51
CA PHE A 361 26.90 61.75 10.65
C PHE A 361 26.62 61.10 12.02
N ARG A 362 26.37 59.78 12.03
CA ARG A 362 26.58 58.89 13.21
C ARG A 362 28.05 58.45 13.25
N ARG A 363 28.70 58.47 14.42
CA ARG A 363 30.00 57.80 14.68
C ARG A 363 29.82 56.77 15.80
N VAL A 364 30.25 55.53 15.57
CA VAL A 364 30.45 54.49 16.59
C VAL A 364 31.95 54.42 16.87
N ARG A 365 32.37 54.35 18.15
CA ARG A 365 33.79 54.28 18.53
C ARG A 365 34.08 52.95 19.23
N TRP A 366 35.01 52.18 18.67
CA TRP A 366 35.58 50.99 19.31
C TRP A 366 36.76 51.38 20.21
N LEU A 367 36.82 50.84 21.43
CA LEU A 367 37.97 51.00 22.33
C LEU A 367 38.70 49.65 22.44
N PRO A 368 39.97 49.54 21.99
CA PRO A 368 40.76 48.33 22.19
C PRO A 368 41.15 48.11 23.67
N PRO A 369 41.40 46.87 24.10
CA PRO A 369 41.95 46.58 25.42
C PRO A 369 43.38 47.13 25.52
N GLY A 370 43.67 47.90 26.57
CA GLY A 370 44.95 48.57 26.75
C GLY A 370 46.08 47.61 27.17
N CYS A 371 47.30 47.88 26.71
CA CYS A 371 48.54 47.40 27.33
C CYS A 371 49.61 48.49 27.29
N SER A 372 50.12 48.84 28.46
CA SER A 372 51.27 49.73 28.70
C SER A 372 52.59 48.92 28.63
N PRO A 373 53.77 49.57 28.45
CA PRO A 373 54.97 48.92 27.96
C PRO A 373 55.90 48.42 29.08
N LEU A 374 56.74 47.41 28.78
CA LEU A 374 58.17 47.30 29.18
C LEU A 374 58.75 45.89 28.91
N GLY A 375 60.01 45.83 28.46
CA GLY A 375 60.97 44.78 28.84
C GLY A 375 61.36 43.74 27.77
N ALA A 376 62.67 43.59 27.57
CA ALA A 376 63.31 42.72 26.59
C ALA A 376 63.26 41.22 26.95
N GLY A 377 63.24 40.36 25.91
CA GLY A 377 63.73 38.99 25.92
C GLY A 377 62.75 37.88 26.33
N GLY A 378 62.46 36.96 25.40
CA GLY A 378 61.87 35.64 25.66
C GLY A 378 60.52 35.37 24.97
N ALA A 379 60.43 34.29 24.20
CA ALA A 379 59.17 33.69 23.71
C ALA A 379 58.36 33.06 24.88
N PRO A 380 57.11 32.53 24.77
CA PRO A 380 56.05 32.51 23.72
C PRO A 380 54.59 32.77 24.29
N ARG A 381 53.51 32.48 23.50
CA ARG A 381 52.11 32.05 23.87
C ARG A 381 50.89 32.94 23.50
N LEU A 382 49.82 32.24 23.10
CA LEU A 382 48.43 32.71 22.92
C LEU A 382 47.78 33.19 24.24
N CYS A 383 46.92 34.21 24.15
CA CYS A 383 45.70 34.34 24.96
C CYS A 383 44.68 35.34 24.35
N CYS A 384 43.40 35.00 24.52
CA CYS A 384 42.15 35.63 24.12
C CYS A 384 41.75 36.88 24.96
N GLY A 385 40.88 37.75 24.42
CA GLY A 385 40.20 38.81 25.19
C GLY A 385 39.05 39.51 24.43
N GLN A 386 37.85 39.50 25.02
CA GLN A 386 36.58 40.11 24.53
C GLN A 386 36.55 41.64 24.74
N GLY A 387 35.86 42.38 23.85
CA GLY A 387 35.54 43.81 24.00
C GLY A 387 34.03 44.09 23.82
N SER A 388 33.50 45.13 24.46
CA SER A 388 32.08 45.54 24.44
C SER A 388 31.88 46.93 23.79
N TRP A 389 30.65 47.21 23.34
CA TRP A 389 30.24 48.48 22.70
C TRP A 389 29.26 49.28 23.59
N GLU A 390 29.35 50.61 23.56
CA GLU A 390 28.43 51.53 24.25
C GLU A 390 27.95 52.65 23.29
N VAL A 391 26.68 53.05 23.38
CA VAL A 391 26.04 54.07 22.51
C VAL A 391 25.52 55.23 23.36
N ILE A 392 25.87 56.48 23.02
CA ILE A 392 25.43 57.70 23.72
C ILE A 392 24.47 58.50 22.82
N TRP A 393 23.33 58.93 23.37
CA TRP A 393 22.35 59.81 22.72
C TRP A 393 22.54 61.27 23.15
N GLN A 394 22.30 62.22 22.23
CA GLN A 394 22.19 63.63 22.57
C GLN A 394 20.84 64.18 22.07
N GLU A 395 19.96 64.54 23.00
CA GLU A 395 18.70 65.22 22.72
C GLU A 395 18.94 66.71 22.42
N SER A 396 18.31 67.22 21.37
CA SER A 396 17.91 68.64 21.36
C SER A 396 16.47 68.76 20.88
N GLY A 397 15.61 69.18 21.81
CA GLY A 397 14.18 69.37 21.60
C GLY A 397 13.85 70.62 20.80
N ARG A 398 12.74 70.54 20.06
CA ARG A 398 11.76 71.61 19.80
C ARG A 398 10.55 71.02 19.05
N SER A 399 9.36 71.24 19.59
CA SER A 399 8.07 70.97 18.97
C SER A 399 7.71 72.04 17.95
N PHE A 400 7.05 71.69 16.84
CA PHE A 400 6.08 72.56 16.18
C PHE A 400 4.95 71.75 15.53
N ALA A 401 3.75 72.33 15.60
CA ALA A 401 2.45 71.77 15.22
C ALA A 401 2.14 71.86 13.71
N SER A 402 1.07 71.14 13.34
CA SER A 402 0.35 71.02 12.07
C SER A 402 0.58 72.04 10.94
N ALA A 403 0.73 71.55 9.70
CA ALA A 403 0.23 72.20 8.48
C ALA A 403 0.11 71.23 7.28
N ALA A 404 -1.13 71.12 6.79
CA ALA A 404 -1.62 71.02 5.39
C ALA A 404 -0.85 70.28 4.28
N ALA A 405 -1.63 69.51 3.51
CA ALA A 405 -1.31 68.86 2.24
C ALA A 405 -0.98 69.83 1.08
N VAL A 406 0.04 69.48 0.26
CA VAL A 406 0.17 69.69 -1.21
C VAL A 406 1.27 68.73 -1.77
N PRO A 407 1.47 68.49 -3.09
CA PRO A 407 1.30 67.16 -3.69
C PRO A 407 2.53 66.62 -4.46
N CYS A 408 2.47 65.34 -4.85
CA CYS A 408 3.20 64.61 -5.91
C CYS A 408 4.56 65.13 -6.52
N ALA A 409 5.56 64.23 -6.45
CA ALA A 409 6.72 63.96 -7.34
C ALA A 409 8.13 64.53 -6.99
N PRO A 410 9.25 63.87 -7.42
CA PRO A 410 9.49 62.46 -7.75
C PRO A 410 10.65 61.80 -6.95
N ALA A 411 10.72 60.48 -7.05
CA ALA A 411 11.75 59.62 -6.47
C ALA A 411 13.17 59.95 -6.96
N GLY A 412 14.13 59.99 -6.04
CA GLY A 412 15.55 60.05 -6.33
C GLY A 412 16.34 59.27 -5.26
N LEU A 413 16.99 58.19 -5.70
CA LEU A 413 17.95 57.34 -4.97
C LEU A 413 17.55 56.89 -3.55
N ILE A 414 17.06 55.65 -3.43
CA ILE A 414 17.20 54.89 -2.19
C ILE A 414 18.62 54.28 -2.19
N LEU A 415 19.54 54.89 -1.45
CA LEU A 415 20.80 54.27 -1.05
C LEU A 415 20.48 53.19 0.00
N ILE A 416 20.35 51.93 -0.43
CA ILE A 416 20.33 50.79 0.50
C ILE A 416 21.76 50.57 1.00
N GLY A 417 21.94 50.59 2.32
CA GLY A 417 23.23 50.60 2.99
C GLY A 417 24.10 49.37 2.72
N CYS A 418 25.40 49.61 2.62
CA CYS A 418 26.45 48.60 2.55
C CYS A 418 26.46 47.71 3.80
N SER A 419 26.39 46.40 3.62
CA SER A 419 26.99 45.45 4.55
C SER A 419 28.50 45.36 4.25
N GLU A 420 29.32 45.40 5.30
CA GLU A 420 30.78 45.32 5.23
C GLU A 420 31.22 43.93 4.75
N GLU A 421 31.32 43.71 3.44
CA GLU A 421 32.15 42.67 2.84
C GLU A 421 32.39 42.98 1.36
N PHE A 422 33.59 43.49 1.06
CA PHE A 422 34.29 43.65 -0.23
C PHE A 422 33.53 43.91 -1.56
N SER A 423 34.03 44.95 -2.24
CA SER A 423 33.54 45.69 -3.42
C SER A 423 33.51 44.96 -4.78
N GLU A 424 32.32 44.95 -5.41
CA GLU A 424 32.11 45.05 -6.86
C GLU A 424 31.02 46.10 -7.12
N TRP A 425 31.34 47.22 -7.79
CA TRP A 425 30.33 48.20 -8.20
C TRP A 425 29.69 47.72 -9.51
N ARG A 426 28.43 47.31 -9.46
CA ARG A 426 27.63 47.02 -10.66
C ARG A 426 26.55 48.08 -10.80
N THR A 427 26.42 48.65 -11.99
CA THR A 427 25.33 49.59 -12.27
C THR A 427 24.04 48.78 -12.41
N THR A 428 23.12 48.95 -11.46
CA THR A 428 21.75 48.43 -11.53
C THR A 428 20.84 49.48 -12.15
N ALA A 429 20.16 49.11 -13.24
CA ALA A 429 19.12 49.92 -13.87
C ALA A 429 17.74 49.37 -13.50
N LEU A 430 16.83 50.24 -13.09
CA LEU A 430 15.41 49.92 -12.95
C LEU A 430 14.73 50.15 -14.30
N ILE A 431 14.05 49.12 -14.81
CA ILE A 431 13.27 49.19 -16.05
C ILE A 431 11.80 49.10 -15.68
N ALA A 432 11.01 50.09 -16.11
CA ALA A 432 9.57 50.09 -15.90
C ALA A 432 8.90 48.99 -16.74
N TYR A 433 7.93 48.30 -16.15
CA TYR A 433 7.11 47.33 -16.86
C TYR A 433 6.04 48.02 -17.70
N LYS A 434 5.90 47.57 -18.93
CA LYS A 434 4.73 47.87 -19.77
C LYS A 434 3.48 47.19 -19.22
N LEU A 435 2.31 47.62 -19.69
CA LEU A 435 1.03 47.15 -19.16
C LEU A 435 0.88 45.62 -19.13
N HIS A 436 1.32 44.93 -20.19
CA HIS A 436 1.28 43.47 -20.24
C HIS A 436 2.32 42.85 -19.28
N GLU A 437 3.54 43.38 -19.23
CA GLU A 437 4.60 42.90 -18.32
C GLU A 437 4.19 43.02 -16.84
N ALA A 438 3.46 44.08 -16.46
CA ALA A 438 2.96 44.25 -15.10
C ALA A 438 1.86 43.23 -14.75
N LYS A 439 0.98 42.89 -15.71
CA LYS A 439 -0.02 41.82 -15.55
C LYS A 439 0.65 40.46 -15.44
N ASP A 440 1.67 40.21 -16.26
CA ASP A 440 2.45 38.97 -16.21
C ASP A 440 3.19 38.84 -14.88
N ALA A 441 3.74 39.93 -14.35
CA ALA A 441 4.39 39.98 -13.04
C ALA A 441 3.41 39.64 -11.90
N ARG A 442 2.20 40.21 -11.91
CA ARG A 442 1.12 39.85 -10.97
C ARG A 442 0.79 38.36 -11.06
N ASP A 443 0.56 37.85 -12.27
CA ASP A 443 0.15 36.47 -12.47
C ASP A 443 1.27 35.48 -12.11
N ALA A 444 2.54 35.82 -12.39
CA ALA A 444 3.69 35.05 -11.92
C ALA A 444 3.78 35.02 -10.39
N LEU A 445 3.51 36.14 -9.71
CA LEU A 445 3.47 36.19 -8.25
C LEU A 445 2.35 35.31 -7.67
N CYS A 446 1.13 35.37 -8.24
CA CYS A 446 0.01 34.51 -7.84
C CYS A 446 0.37 33.02 -7.95
N LYS A 447 0.92 32.61 -9.10
CA LYS A 447 1.38 31.22 -9.32
C LYS A 447 2.44 30.80 -8.30
N ALA A 448 3.43 31.67 -8.06
CA ALA A 448 4.53 31.38 -7.15
C ALA A 448 4.04 31.17 -5.70
N VAL A 449 3.19 32.07 -5.20
CA VAL A 449 2.60 31.95 -3.85
C VAL A 449 1.81 30.65 -3.73
N TYR A 450 0.92 30.36 -4.69
CA TYR A 450 0.14 29.13 -4.66
C TYR A 450 1.00 27.86 -4.72
N SER A 451 1.97 27.81 -5.64
CA SER A 451 2.86 26.65 -5.78
C SER A 451 3.75 26.43 -4.55
N ASN A 452 4.17 27.51 -3.89
CA ASN A 452 4.95 27.42 -2.66
C ASN A 452 4.12 26.83 -1.52
N LEU A 453 2.86 27.26 -1.37
CA LEU A 453 1.93 26.69 -0.41
C LEU A 453 1.70 25.19 -0.68
N PHE A 454 1.43 24.81 -1.93
CA PHE A 454 1.23 23.41 -2.30
C PHE A 454 2.46 22.55 -1.99
N ASN A 455 3.66 23.01 -2.38
CA ASN A 455 4.90 22.29 -2.14
C ASN A 455 5.21 22.15 -0.64
N LEU A 456 4.92 23.18 0.16
CA LEU A 456 5.06 23.14 1.60
C LEU A 456 4.11 22.12 2.25
N LEU A 457 2.85 22.09 1.81
CA LEU A 457 1.87 21.11 2.28
C LEU A 457 2.37 19.67 2.03
N VAL A 458 2.83 19.40 0.80
CA VAL A 458 3.40 18.10 0.43
C VAL A 458 4.62 17.76 1.30
N ALA A 459 5.53 18.71 1.51
CA ALA A 459 6.72 18.50 2.33
C ALA A 459 6.38 18.15 3.79
N ARG A 460 5.42 18.87 4.39
CA ARG A 460 4.97 18.65 5.76
C ARG A 460 4.17 17.35 5.91
N ILE A 461 3.35 17.01 4.92
CA ILE A 461 2.68 15.70 4.84
C ILE A 461 3.73 14.59 4.83
N ASN A 462 4.75 14.69 3.98
CA ASN A 462 5.82 13.70 3.89
C ASN A 462 6.63 13.57 5.18
N GLU A 463 6.92 14.68 5.88
CA GLU A 463 7.60 14.65 7.18
C GLU A 463 6.82 13.83 8.23
N ARG A 464 5.48 13.81 8.14
CA ARG A 464 4.63 13.06 9.07
C ARG A 464 4.29 11.65 8.62
N LEU A 465 4.28 11.38 7.32
CA LEU A 465 4.09 10.03 6.75
C LEU A 465 5.39 9.22 6.79
N SER A 466 6.54 9.89 6.77
CA SER A 466 7.86 9.25 6.83
C SER A 466 8.31 9.05 8.27
N SER A 467 8.54 7.81 8.70
CA SER A 467 9.31 7.53 9.90
C SER A 467 10.81 7.40 9.57
N ALA A 468 11.71 7.68 10.52
CA ALA A 468 13.14 7.53 10.30
C ALA A 468 13.46 6.06 9.92
N GLY A 469 13.92 5.84 8.69
CA GLY A 469 14.21 4.50 8.15
C GLY A 469 13.06 3.81 7.39
N CYS A 470 11.91 4.47 7.18
CA CYS A 470 10.75 3.88 6.46
C CYS A 470 11.08 3.40 5.03
N LEU A 471 11.92 4.15 4.31
CA LEU A 471 12.43 3.83 2.97
C LEU A 471 13.91 3.37 3.01
N GLY A 472 14.38 2.88 4.17
CA GLY A 472 15.75 2.38 4.30
C GLY A 472 15.99 1.12 3.45
N GLU A 473 17.25 0.80 3.17
CA GLU A 473 17.67 -0.31 2.27
C GLU A 473 17.04 -1.68 2.60
N THR A 474 16.62 -1.87 3.85
CA THR A 474 16.01 -3.11 4.33
C THR A 474 14.55 -3.29 3.96
N ASN A 475 13.82 -2.22 3.63
CA ASN A 475 12.39 -2.25 3.29
C ASN A 475 12.18 -2.34 1.77
N ARG A 476 10.96 -2.71 1.38
CA ARG A 476 10.51 -2.71 -0.03
C ARG A 476 9.25 -1.89 -0.17
N THR A 477 9.04 -1.33 -1.35
CA THR A 477 7.98 -0.36 -1.57
C THR A 477 6.97 -0.85 -2.60
N ILE A 478 5.72 -0.43 -2.41
CA ILE A 478 4.72 -0.45 -3.47
C ILE A 478 4.43 0.99 -3.83
N GLY A 479 4.82 1.37 -5.03
CA GLY A 479 4.53 2.66 -5.61
C GLY A 479 3.18 2.67 -6.31
N MET A 480 2.45 3.76 -6.21
CA MET A 480 1.13 3.91 -6.82
C MET A 480 1.10 5.19 -7.63
N LEU A 481 0.92 5.06 -8.94
CA LEU A 481 0.88 6.18 -9.86
C LEU A 481 -0.58 6.53 -10.20
N ASP A 482 -1.01 7.72 -9.76
CA ASP A 482 -2.24 8.37 -10.19
C ASP A 482 -1.87 9.65 -10.93
N ILE A 483 -1.94 9.62 -12.25
CA ILE A 483 -1.70 10.78 -13.10
C ILE A 483 -2.99 11.28 -13.73
N PHE A 484 -3.02 12.55 -14.11
CA PHE A 484 -4.12 13.12 -14.90
C PHE A 484 -4.37 12.29 -16.18
N GLY A 485 -5.63 12.27 -16.63
CA GLY A 485 -5.98 11.54 -17.86
C GLY A 485 -5.50 12.27 -19.11
N PHE A 486 -5.51 11.56 -20.24
CA PHE A 486 -5.36 12.19 -21.56
C PHE A 486 -6.46 13.24 -21.80
N GLU A 487 -6.13 14.37 -22.41
CA GLU A 487 -7.04 15.48 -22.65
C GLU A 487 -7.15 15.83 -24.13
N MET A 488 -8.38 15.89 -24.63
CA MET A 488 -8.70 16.31 -25.99
C MET A 488 -9.85 17.31 -25.96
N LEU A 489 -9.52 18.59 -25.72
CA LEU A 489 -10.48 19.69 -25.71
C LEU A 489 -10.70 20.27 -27.12
N GLN A 490 -11.70 21.13 -27.29
CA GLN A 490 -11.93 21.85 -28.55
C GLN A 490 -10.73 22.73 -28.95
N THR A 491 -10.01 23.25 -27.95
CA THR A 491 -8.77 24.00 -28.10
C THR A 491 -7.84 23.56 -26.97
N ASN A 492 -6.61 23.18 -27.30
CA ASN A 492 -5.62 22.73 -26.31
C ASN A 492 -4.44 23.71 -26.28
N SER A 493 -3.82 23.86 -25.10
CA SER A 493 -2.72 24.79 -24.83
C SER A 493 -1.45 24.02 -24.38
N PHE A 494 -0.41 24.74 -23.95
CA PHE A 494 0.83 24.20 -23.38
C PHE A 494 0.57 23.17 -22.26
N GLU A 495 -0.42 23.41 -21.41
CA GLU A 495 -0.78 22.53 -20.30
C GLU A 495 -1.25 21.16 -20.79
N GLN A 496 -2.18 21.15 -21.74
CA GLN A 496 -2.64 19.92 -22.39
C GLN A 496 -1.50 19.24 -23.16
N LEU A 497 -0.58 20.00 -23.76
CA LEU A 497 0.58 19.43 -24.45
C LEU A 497 1.48 18.67 -23.46
N CYS A 498 1.75 19.26 -22.29
CA CYS A 498 2.45 18.61 -21.19
C CYS A 498 1.71 17.36 -20.68
N ILE A 499 0.40 17.49 -20.43
CA ILE A 499 -0.46 16.38 -19.99
C ILE A 499 -0.43 15.21 -20.98
N ASN A 500 -0.63 15.50 -22.26
CA ASN A 500 -0.67 14.48 -23.30
C ASN A 500 0.71 13.88 -23.55
N PHE A 501 1.80 14.65 -23.43
CA PHE A 501 3.17 14.13 -23.48
C PHE A 501 3.48 13.15 -22.33
N CYS A 502 3.03 13.43 -21.10
CA CYS A 502 3.16 12.48 -19.99
C CYS A 502 2.42 11.17 -20.28
N ASN A 503 1.17 11.25 -20.76
CA ASN A 503 0.40 10.09 -21.16
C ASN A 503 1.07 9.32 -22.31
N GLU A 504 1.64 10.01 -23.30
CA GLU A 504 2.41 9.41 -24.40
C GLU A 504 3.58 8.59 -23.87
N ARG A 505 4.34 9.14 -22.91
CA ARG A 505 5.49 8.46 -22.31
C ARG A 505 5.08 7.23 -21.49
N LEU A 506 4.03 7.35 -20.70
CA LEU A 506 3.51 6.22 -19.92
C LEU A 506 2.92 5.14 -20.82
N HIS A 507 2.37 5.53 -21.98
CA HIS A 507 1.95 4.59 -23.00
C HIS A 507 3.14 3.87 -23.65
N VAL A 508 4.27 4.57 -23.91
CA VAL A 508 5.52 3.90 -24.34
C VAL A 508 5.98 2.89 -23.29
N HIS A 509 6.01 3.26 -22.00
CA HIS A 509 6.37 2.34 -20.92
C HIS A 509 5.38 1.15 -20.81
N PHE A 510 4.08 1.38 -20.99
CA PHE A 510 3.10 0.30 -21.04
C PHE A 510 3.35 -0.65 -22.21
N ASN A 511 3.61 -0.11 -23.41
CA ASN A 511 3.92 -0.90 -24.59
C ASN A 511 5.21 -1.70 -24.40
N GLU A 512 6.20 -1.11 -23.76
CA GLU A 512 7.47 -1.74 -23.43
C GLU A 512 7.27 -2.99 -22.57
N GLU A 513 6.58 -2.82 -21.45
CA GLU A 513 6.32 -3.87 -20.45
C GLU A 513 5.37 -4.96 -20.97
N CYS A 514 4.37 -4.57 -21.75
CA CYS A 514 3.35 -5.51 -22.22
C CYS A 514 3.69 -6.19 -23.55
N PHE A 515 4.54 -5.59 -24.38
CA PHE A 515 4.82 -6.05 -25.74
C PHE A 515 6.30 -6.28 -26.00
N ARG A 516 7.15 -5.27 -25.86
CA ARG A 516 8.56 -5.36 -26.30
C ARG A 516 9.33 -6.40 -25.48
N ILE A 517 9.25 -6.34 -24.15
CA ILE A 517 9.89 -7.31 -23.26
C ILE A 517 9.36 -8.73 -23.51
N GLU A 518 8.05 -8.87 -23.77
CA GLU A 518 7.42 -10.16 -24.09
C GLU A 518 7.96 -10.73 -25.42
N MET A 519 8.10 -9.90 -26.46
CA MET A 519 8.66 -10.32 -27.75
C MET A 519 10.17 -10.63 -27.67
N GLU A 520 10.94 -9.83 -26.93
CA GLU A 520 12.37 -10.07 -26.71
C GLU A 520 12.61 -11.38 -25.96
N GLU A 521 11.76 -11.72 -24.98
CA GLU A 521 11.84 -13.01 -24.29
C GLU A 521 11.56 -14.18 -25.25
N TYR A 522 10.54 -14.08 -26.10
CA TYR A 522 10.29 -15.12 -27.12
C TYR A 522 11.47 -15.25 -28.08
N ALA A 523 12.05 -14.14 -28.53
CA ALA A 523 13.22 -14.15 -29.41
C ALA A 523 14.45 -14.77 -28.72
N ALA A 524 14.73 -14.40 -27.47
CA ALA A 524 15.83 -14.95 -26.67
C ALA A 524 15.67 -16.47 -26.41
N GLU A 525 14.43 -16.93 -26.32
CA GLU A 525 14.08 -18.34 -26.14
C GLU A 525 13.99 -19.11 -27.46
N GLY A 526 14.24 -18.45 -28.60
CA GLY A 526 14.22 -19.06 -29.94
C GLY A 526 12.82 -19.38 -30.46
N ILE A 527 11.79 -18.70 -29.94
CA ILE A 527 10.38 -18.88 -30.32
C ILE A 527 10.03 -17.85 -31.40
N ALA A 528 9.69 -18.34 -32.59
CA ALA A 528 9.19 -17.50 -33.67
C ALA A 528 7.72 -17.09 -33.38
N MET A 529 7.52 -15.84 -33.00
CA MET A 529 6.19 -15.23 -32.87
C MET A 529 5.87 -14.41 -34.13
N GLU A 530 4.60 -14.41 -34.52
CA GLU A 530 4.11 -13.47 -35.54
C GLU A 530 4.30 -12.03 -35.04
N THR A 531 4.75 -11.15 -35.93
CA THR A 531 4.87 -9.72 -35.61
C THR A 531 3.47 -9.15 -35.48
N ILE A 532 3.09 -8.80 -34.25
CA ILE A 532 1.78 -8.20 -33.99
C ILE A 532 1.95 -6.69 -34.02
N GLU A 533 1.21 -6.05 -34.93
CA GLU A 533 1.15 -4.60 -35.01
C GLU A 533 0.53 -4.03 -33.74
N TYR A 534 1.30 -3.21 -33.03
CA TYR A 534 0.81 -2.36 -31.94
C TYR A 534 1.09 -0.90 -32.29
N ASN A 535 0.40 0.01 -31.61
CA ASN A 535 0.59 1.44 -31.81
C ASN A 535 1.86 1.89 -31.10
N ASP A 536 3.00 1.83 -31.79
CA ASP A 536 4.26 2.37 -31.30
C ASP A 536 4.28 3.89 -31.43
N ASN A 537 4.28 4.54 -30.28
CA ASN A 537 4.28 5.97 -30.14
C ASN A 537 5.65 6.56 -29.73
N SER A 538 6.72 5.76 -29.80
CA SER A 538 8.08 6.18 -29.43
C SER A 538 8.58 7.38 -30.25
N GLU A 539 8.26 7.43 -31.56
CA GLU A 539 8.64 8.57 -32.41
C GLU A 539 7.85 9.85 -32.09
N CYS A 540 6.60 9.73 -31.64
CA CYS A 540 5.83 10.88 -31.14
C CYS A 540 6.48 11.47 -29.89
N VAL A 541 6.87 10.60 -28.94
CA VAL A 541 7.62 11.00 -27.75
C VAL A 541 8.95 11.65 -28.13
N ALA A 542 9.71 11.05 -29.05
CA ALA A 542 10.98 11.59 -29.49
C ALA A 542 10.82 12.98 -30.13
N MET A 543 9.80 13.18 -30.97
CA MET A 543 9.49 14.49 -31.55
C MET A 543 9.24 15.57 -30.48
N LEU A 544 8.64 15.21 -29.35
CA LEU A 544 8.35 16.15 -28.27
C LEU A 544 9.60 16.50 -27.43
N GLU A 545 10.41 15.50 -27.03
CA GLU A 545 11.44 15.68 -26.01
C GLU A 545 12.90 15.59 -26.48
N ARG A 546 13.15 15.30 -27.77
CA ARG A 546 14.51 15.13 -28.30
C ARG A 546 15.34 16.37 -27.97
N ARG A 547 16.54 16.15 -27.44
CA ARG A 547 17.44 17.26 -27.07
C ARG A 547 17.80 18.09 -28.31
N GLY A 548 17.67 19.41 -28.19
CA GLY A 548 18.03 20.38 -29.24
C GLY A 548 16.98 20.56 -30.34
N THR A 549 16.29 19.51 -30.77
CA THR A 549 15.34 19.60 -31.89
C THR A 549 13.89 19.26 -31.53
N GLY A 550 13.62 18.69 -30.36
CA GLY A 550 12.25 18.37 -29.92
C GLY A 550 11.42 19.62 -29.64
N VAL A 551 10.10 19.50 -29.68
CA VAL A 551 9.17 20.64 -29.49
C VAL A 551 9.47 21.44 -28.23
N PHE A 552 9.69 20.80 -27.08
CA PHE A 552 10.03 21.52 -25.85
C PHE A 552 11.39 22.26 -25.94
N ALA A 553 12.37 21.69 -26.64
CA ALA A 553 13.66 22.35 -26.86
C ALA A 553 13.53 23.57 -27.78
N LEU A 554 12.68 23.48 -28.81
CA LEU A 554 12.37 24.58 -29.73
C LEU A 554 11.64 25.73 -29.03
N VAL A 555 10.72 25.41 -28.10
CA VAL A 555 10.07 26.42 -27.23
C VAL A 555 11.13 27.16 -26.42
N ASP A 556 12.05 26.42 -25.80
CA ASP A 556 13.12 27.00 -25.00
C ASP A 556 14.08 27.87 -25.83
N ASP A 557 14.39 27.44 -27.06
CA ASP A 557 15.21 28.21 -27.99
C ASP A 557 14.54 29.49 -28.45
N GLU A 558 13.22 29.47 -28.72
CA GLU A 558 12.49 30.68 -29.11
C GLU A 558 12.35 31.65 -27.93
N ILE A 559 12.12 31.15 -26.70
CA ILE A 559 12.11 31.97 -25.49
C ILE A 559 13.44 32.71 -25.30
N ARG A 560 14.56 32.05 -25.62
CA ARG A 560 15.91 32.65 -25.57
C ARG A 560 16.19 33.61 -26.72
N THR A 561 15.44 33.54 -27.81
CA THR A 561 15.67 34.36 -29.00
C THR A 561 15.22 35.80 -28.74
N PRO A 562 16.09 36.81 -28.86
CA PRO A 562 15.69 38.20 -28.71
C PRO A 562 14.62 38.57 -29.75
N GLY A 563 13.44 39.02 -29.29
CA GLY A 563 12.30 39.29 -30.17
C GLY A 563 11.58 38.04 -30.69
N GLY A 564 11.77 36.89 -30.06
CA GLY A 564 11.05 35.66 -30.39
C GLY A 564 9.53 35.79 -30.23
N SER A 565 8.78 35.08 -31.06
CA SER A 565 7.30 35.11 -31.09
C SER A 565 6.71 33.71 -31.27
N ASP A 566 5.47 33.50 -30.83
CA ASP A 566 4.79 32.21 -31.00
C ASP A 566 4.63 31.82 -32.48
N ALA A 567 4.51 32.82 -33.37
CA ALA A 567 4.50 32.61 -34.81
C ALA A 567 5.86 32.08 -35.33
N ASN A 568 6.97 32.64 -34.86
CA ASN A 568 8.31 32.16 -35.21
C ASN A 568 8.54 30.74 -34.67
N LEU A 569 8.08 30.45 -33.44
CA LEU A 569 8.12 29.12 -32.87
C LEU A 569 7.39 28.11 -33.77
N LEU A 570 6.19 28.45 -34.23
CA LEU A 570 5.41 27.60 -35.12
C LEU A 570 6.17 27.29 -36.42
N GLU A 571 6.78 28.30 -37.03
CA GLU A 571 7.59 28.13 -38.24
C GLU A 571 8.82 27.26 -37.98
N LYS A 572 9.51 27.40 -36.84
CA LYS A 572 10.63 26.54 -36.44
C LYS A 572 10.18 25.09 -36.23
N MET A 573 9.06 24.86 -35.55
CA MET A 573 8.49 23.53 -35.32
C MET A 573 8.23 22.80 -36.65
N PHE A 574 7.66 23.50 -37.63
CA PHE A 574 7.43 22.92 -38.96
C PHE A 574 8.70 22.83 -39.80
N GLY A 575 9.65 23.76 -39.67
CA GLY A 575 10.95 23.65 -40.32
C GLY A 575 11.68 22.36 -39.96
N GLU A 576 11.61 21.96 -38.68
CA GLU A 576 12.28 20.77 -38.15
C GLU A 576 11.44 19.49 -38.36
N HIS A 577 10.14 19.52 -38.07
CA HIS A 577 9.30 18.31 -37.98
C HIS A 577 8.27 18.13 -39.09
N ALA A 578 8.17 19.02 -40.11
CA ALA A 578 7.11 18.91 -41.13
C ALA A 578 7.16 17.63 -41.99
N LYS A 579 8.31 16.96 -42.07
CA LYS A 579 8.44 15.67 -42.78
C LYS A 579 7.97 14.47 -41.93
N GLY A 580 7.78 14.67 -40.63
CA GLY A 580 7.33 13.63 -39.71
C GLY A 580 5.83 13.32 -39.83
N ALA A 581 5.43 12.12 -39.43
CA ALA A 581 4.02 11.71 -39.47
C ALA A 581 3.16 12.36 -38.38
N TYR A 582 3.79 12.82 -37.29
CA TYR A 582 3.10 13.17 -36.05
C TYR A 582 2.70 14.64 -35.93
N LEU A 583 3.49 15.59 -36.46
CA LEU A 583 3.19 17.03 -36.39
C LEU A 583 2.66 17.53 -37.73
N LYS A 584 1.44 18.11 -37.74
CA LYS A 584 0.80 18.64 -38.96
C LYS A 584 0.28 20.06 -38.74
N ARG A 585 0.28 20.87 -39.80
CA ARG A 585 -0.36 22.21 -39.78
C ARG A 585 -1.88 22.09 -39.67
N ALA A 586 -2.51 23.02 -38.97
CA ALA A 586 -3.94 23.22 -39.07
C ALA A 586 -4.33 23.68 -40.48
N SER A 587 -5.54 23.34 -40.94
CA SER A 587 -6.00 23.68 -42.30
C SER A 587 -7.43 24.21 -42.28
N GLY A 588 -7.77 25.11 -43.22
CA GLY A 588 -9.13 25.62 -43.36
C GLY A 588 -9.57 26.56 -42.22
N ARG A 589 -10.72 26.26 -41.59
CA ARG A 589 -11.41 27.14 -40.61
C ARG A 589 -10.77 27.21 -39.21
N GLU A 590 -9.77 26.38 -38.92
CA GLU A 590 -9.19 26.21 -37.58
C GLU A 590 -8.08 27.22 -37.25
N GLY A 591 -7.72 28.10 -38.21
CA GLY A 591 -6.78 29.20 -38.01
C GLY A 591 -5.31 28.86 -38.30
N ALA A 592 -4.52 29.88 -38.68
CA ALA A 592 -3.10 29.74 -39.01
C ALA A 592 -2.19 29.54 -37.78
N ASN A 593 -2.69 29.84 -36.57
CA ASN A 593 -1.96 29.81 -35.30
C ASN A 593 -2.12 28.48 -34.54
N CYS A 594 -2.43 27.39 -35.25
CA CYS A 594 -2.69 26.09 -34.65
C CYS A 594 -1.83 24.99 -35.29
N PHE A 595 -1.46 24.00 -34.49
CA PHE A 595 -0.81 22.78 -34.96
C PHE A 595 -1.53 21.54 -34.42
N ARG A 596 -1.38 20.42 -35.12
CA ARG A 596 -1.95 19.13 -34.71
C ARG A 596 -0.84 18.14 -34.40
N ILE A 597 -1.00 17.42 -33.31
CA ILE A 597 -0.17 16.25 -32.99
C ILE A 597 -1.04 15.00 -33.08
N GLN A 598 -0.54 13.99 -33.79
CA GLN A 598 -1.09 12.65 -33.78
C GLN A 598 -0.59 11.91 -32.54
N HIS A 599 -1.37 11.89 -31.47
CA HIS A 599 -1.07 11.11 -30.26
C HIS A 599 -1.53 9.65 -30.42
N PHE A 600 -1.11 8.79 -29.49
CA PHE A 600 -1.64 7.42 -29.40
C PHE A 600 -3.18 7.40 -29.25
N ALA A 601 -3.75 8.43 -28.62
CA ALA A 601 -5.18 8.59 -28.40
C ALA A 601 -5.95 9.35 -29.49
N GLY A 602 -5.27 9.68 -30.58
CA GLY A 602 -5.87 10.36 -31.71
C GLY A 602 -5.25 11.74 -31.95
N GLN A 603 -5.86 12.48 -32.87
CA GLN A 603 -5.34 13.76 -33.30
C GLN A 603 -5.82 14.88 -32.37
N VAL A 604 -4.89 15.66 -31.80
CA VAL A 604 -5.20 16.77 -30.91
C VAL A 604 -4.76 18.09 -31.55
N LEU A 605 -5.62 19.11 -31.48
CA LEU A 605 -5.39 20.47 -32.00
C LEU A 605 -4.91 21.39 -30.88
N TYR A 606 -3.74 22.01 -31.06
CA TYR A 606 -3.14 22.94 -30.11
C TYR A 606 -3.04 24.36 -30.69
N LYS A 607 -3.28 25.37 -29.86
CA LYS A 607 -2.98 26.78 -30.19
C LYS A 607 -1.53 27.08 -29.84
N VAL A 608 -0.83 27.79 -30.73
CA VAL A 608 0.53 28.27 -30.47
C VAL A 608 0.54 29.57 -29.67
N ASP A 609 -0.55 30.35 -29.73
CA ASP A 609 -0.66 31.61 -29.02
C ASP A 609 -0.51 31.43 -27.50
N GLY A 610 0.44 32.14 -26.90
CA GLY A 610 0.77 32.09 -25.47
C GLY A 610 1.61 30.88 -25.03
N LEU A 611 2.05 30.02 -25.96
CA LEU A 611 2.79 28.80 -25.62
C LEU A 611 4.18 29.12 -25.04
N MET A 612 4.87 30.14 -25.56
CA MET A 612 6.13 30.60 -24.99
C MET A 612 5.96 31.24 -23.60
N ASP A 613 4.98 32.13 -23.43
CA ASP A 613 4.78 32.84 -22.17
C ASP A 613 4.39 31.90 -21.05
N LYS A 614 3.53 30.92 -21.36
CA LYS A 614 3.18 29.84 -20.44
C LYS A 614 4.41 29.00 -20.05
N SER A 615 5.34 28.78 -20.98
CA SER A 615 6.55 27.98 -20.72
C SER A 615 7.68 28.75 -20.00
N ARG A 616 7.64 30.09 -19.93
CA ARG A 616 8.68 30.89 -19.27
C ARG A 616 8.74 30.67 -17.75
N ASP A 617 7.59 30.52 -17.07
CA ASP A 617 7.41 30.32 -15.61
C ASP A 617 8.47 30.97 -14.71
N ALA A 618 8.91 32.17 -15.07
CA ALA A 618 10.03 32.85 -14.42
C ALA A 618 9.48 33.90 -13.45
N LEU A 619 9.59 33.63 -12.15
CA LEU A 619 9.45 34.67 -11.15
C LEU A 619 10.67 35.59 -11.23
N HIS A 620 10.46 36.88 -11.49
CA HIS A 620 11.56 37.84 -11.56
C HIS A 620 12.32 37.90 -10.22
N ALA A 621 13.63 38.16 -10.27
CA ALA A 621 14.48 38.17 -9.07
C ALA A 621 13.95 39.12 -7.98
N ASP A 622 13.37 40.26 -8.38
CA ASP A 622 12.77 41.23 -7.44
C ASP A 622 11.53 40.68 -6.73
N LEU A 623 10.65 39.96 -7.45
CA LEU A 623 9.48 39.29 -6.87
C LEU A 623 9.90 38.15 -5.95
N ALA A 624 10.93 37.38 -6.32
CA ALA A 624 11.50 36.35 -5.46
C ALA A 624 12.12 36.96 -4.18
N ALA A 625 12.85 38.08 -4.32
CA ALA A 625 13.42 38.81 -3.19
C ALA A 625 12.33 39.37 -2.27
N LEU A 626 11.24 39.89 -2.82
CA LEU A 626 10.07 40.35 -2.06
C LEU A 626 9.48 39.20 -1.22
N LEU A 627 9.20 38.05 -1.84
CA LEU A 627 8.67 36.88 -1.12
C LEU A 627 9.64 36.41 -0.03
N SER A 628 10.96 36.43 -0.27
CA SER A 628 11.96 36.03 0.71
C SER A 628 12.00 36.90 1.98
N ARG A 629 11.41 38.10 1.93
CA ARG A 629 11.29 39.05 3.04
C ARG A 629 9.93 39.02 3.74
N SER A 630 8.96 38.28 3.20
CA SER A 630 7.64 38.11 3.83
C SER A 630 7.78 37.57 5.26
N GLU A 631 7.01 38.15 6.19
CA GLU A 631 6.89 37.65 7.57
C GLU A 631 6.04 36.37 7.64
N ASN A 632 5.22 36.11 6.62
CA ASN A 632 4.51 34.85 6.48
C ASN A 632 5.50 33.76 6.04
N MET A 633 5.97 32.98 7.02
CA MET A 633 6.96 31.92 6.83
C MET A 633 6.56 30.86 5.79
N LEU A 634 5.26 30.71 5.48
CA LEU A 634 4.78 29.78 4.46
C LEU A 634 4.83 30.36 3.05
N VAL A 635 4.77 31.69 2.94
CA VAL A 635 4.93 32.45 1.68
C VAL A 635 6.41 32.73 1.39
N ARG A 636 7.23 32.82 2.45
CA ARG A 636 8.66 33.03 2.37
C ARG A 636 9.32 31.90 1.59
N ALA A 637 9.77 32.21 0.37
CA ALA A 637 10.53 31.28 -0.46
C ALA A 637 11.79 30.82 0.30
N SER A 638 11.75 29.68 0.99
CA SER A 638 12.91 29.17 1.71
C SER A 638 14.00 28.75 0.71
N PRO A 639 15.27 29.10 0.96
CA PRO A 639 16.42 28.60 0.20
C PRO A 639 16.56 27.06 0.23
N GLN A 640 15.83 26.37 1.12
CA GLN A 640 15.74 24.90 1.12
C GLN A 640 14.94 24.35 -0.08
N PHE A 641 14.07 25.16 -0.69
CA PHE A 641 13.17 24.72 -1.76
C PHE A 641 13.78 24.73 -3.16
N GLY A 642 14.95 25.36 -3.36
CA GLY A 642 15.72 25.24 -4.61
C GLY A 642 16.51 23.93 -4.75
N LYS A 643 16.61 23.14 -3.68
CA LYS A 643 17.24 21.81 -3.70
C LYS A 643 16.23 20.66 -3.64
N ALA A 644 14.99 20.91 -3.24
CA ALA A 644 13.99 19.84 -3.05
C ALA A 644 13.38 19.32 -4.35
N GLU A 645 13.34 20.09 -5.44
CA GLU A 645 13.02 19.57 -6.78
C GLU A 645 14.17 18.77 -7.42
N GLY A 646 15.26 18.55 -6.68
CA GLY A 646 16.41 17.72 -7.05
C GLY A 646 17.07 17.00 -5.87
N ALA A 647 16.37 16.82 -4.75
CA ALA A 647 16.89 16.10 -3.58
C ALA A 647 16.84 14.59 -3.85
N VAL A 648 17.76 14.15 -4.70
CA VAL A 648 18.28 12.79 -4.74
C VAL A 648 18.85 12.50 -3.36
N ALA A 649 18.36 11.47 -2.69
CA ALA A 649 19.05 10.87 -1.56
C ALA A 649 20.46 10.46 -2.03
N PRO A 650 21.55 10.81 -1.32
CA PRO A 650 22.84 10.27 -1.66
C PRO A 650 22.85 8.78 -1.28
N ASP A 651 22.98 7.92 -2.28
CA ASP A 651 23.98 6.85 -2.39
C ASP A 651 23.47 5.60 -3.12
N CYS A 652 24.43 4.90 -3.74
CA CYS A 652 24.43 3.51 -4.20
C CYS A 652 24.04 3.21 -5.66
N ARG A 653 24.95 3.55 -6.59
CA ARG A 653 25.85 2.61 -7.33
C ARG A 653 26.26 3.22 -8.66
N GLY A 654 27.57 3.46 -8.80
CA GLY A 654 28.16 4.02 -10.00
C GLY A 654 28.03 3.09 -11.19
N GLU A 655 27.48 3.61 -12.27
CA GLU A 655 27.80 3.16 -13.61
C GLU A 655 28.12 4.40 -14.44
N ALA A 656 29.37 4.45 -14.87
CA ALA A 656 29.85 5.42 -15.83
C ALA A 656 29.05 5.24 -17.14
N GLU A 657 28.50 6.34 -17.66
CA GLU A 657 28.01 6.45 -19.03
C GLU A 657 29.09 5.94 -19.99
N LEU A 658 28.89 4.74 -20.53
CA LEU A 658 29.76 4.15 -21.53
C LEU A 658 29.37 4.74 -22.89
N GLU A 659 29.92 5.91 -23.20
CA GLU A 659 29.81 6.51 -24.53
C GLU A 659 30.56 5.66 -25.57
N LEU A 660 29.82 5.24 -26.61
CA LEU A 660 30.38 4.72 -27.85
C LEU A 660 31.20 5.83 -28.55
N ARG A 661 32.53 5.73 -28.46
CA ARG A 661 33.47 6.56 -29.21
C ARG A 661 33.45 6.22 -30.71
N GLY A 662 32.93 7.15 -31.51
CA GLY A 662 33.28 7.37 -32.91
C GLY A 662 34.21 8.57 -33.05
N ALA A 663 35.17 8.50 -33.97
CA ALA A 663 36.43 9.24 -34.03
C ALA A 663 36.38 10.78 -34.25
N GLU A 664 37.35 11.44 -33.59
CA GLU A 664 38.18 12.61 -33.97
C GLU A 664 37.53 13.94 -34.45
N GLY A 665 37.59 14.96 -33.57
CA GLY A 665 37.51 16.38 -33.89
C GLY A 665 38.02 17.25 -32.72
N PRO A 666 38.71 18.40 -32.94
CA PRO A 666 39.50 19.05 -31.90
C PRO A 666 38.65 19.80 -30.85
N GLU A 667 38.96 19.53 -29.58
CA GLU A 667 38.29 20.03 -28.38
C GLU A 667 38.25 21.57 -28.29
N ARG A 668 37.04 22.14 -28.29
CA ARG A 668 36.79 23.48 -27.73
C ARG A 668 36.39 23.31 -26.26
N ARG A 669 37.19 23.86 -25.34
CA ARG A 669 36.87 23.94 -23.90
C ARG A 669 35.51 24.64 -23.70
N PRO A 670 34.55 24.08 -22.93
CA PRO A 670 33.31 24.77 -22.63
C PRO A 670 33.61 25.93 -21.67
N SER A 671 33.28 27.16 -22.08
CA SER A 671 33.21 28.29 -21.16
C SER A 671 32.16 28.01 -20.09
N LYS A 672 32.52 28.14 -18.80
CA LYS A 672 31.58 28.11 -17.68
C LYS A 672 30.57 29.25 -17.84
N ARG A 673 29.42 28.98 -18.48
CA ARG A 673 28.24 29.86 -18.42
C ARG A 673 27.61 29.74 -17.04
N ALA A 674 27.16 30.86 -16.49
CA ALA A 674 26.32 30.88 -15.30
C ALA A 674 25.09 29.96 -15.48
N PRO A 675 24.62 29.27 -14.43
CA PRO A 675 23.41 28.46 -14.52
C PRO A 675 22.24 29.35 -14.95
N GLN A 676 21.63 29.01 -16.09
CA GLN A 676 20.56 29.78 -16.71
C GLN A 676 19.18 29.32 -16.21
N PRO A 677 18.17 30.21 -16.17
CA PRO A 677 16.84 29.88 -15.67
C PRO A 677 16.21 28.74 -16.48
N GLN A 678 15.70 27.72 -15.79
CA GLN A 678 15.03 26.57 -16.41
C GLN A 678 13.58 26.95 -16.78
N THR A 679 13.14 26.58 -17.97
CA THR A 679 11.75 26.70 -18.44
C THR A 679 10.88 25.56 -17.92
N LEU A 680 9.55 25.71 -17.96
CA LEU A 680 8.63 24.62 -17.61
C LEU A 680 8.85 23.38 -18.45
N GLY A 681 9.03 23.53 -19.77
CA GLY A 681 9.21 22.39 -20.68
C GLY A 681 10.41 21.53 -20.28
N THR A 682 11.53 22.16 -19.93
CA THR A 682 12.74 21.45 -19.48
C THR A 682 12.57 20.84 -18.08
N GLN A 683 11.96 21.55 -17.14
CA GLN A 683 11.65 21.01 -15.80
C GLN A 683 10.73 19.79 -15.92
N PHE A 684 9.68 19.91 -16.74
CA PHE A 684 8.72 18.86 -17.05
C PHE A 684 9.40 17.61 -17.59
N CYS A 685 10.23 17.75 -18.63
CA CYS A 685 10.96 16.64 -19.22
C CYS A 685 11.87 15.94 -18.19
N THR A 686 12.45 16.71 -17.26
CA THR A 686 13.34 16.17 -16.22
C THR A 686 12.55 15.39 -15.17
N GLN A 687 11.44 15.96 -14.68
CA GLN A 687 10.54 15.31 -13.72
C GLN A 687 9.95 14.01 -14.29
N LEU A 688 9.50 14.03 -15.56
CA LEU A 688 8.93 12.86 -16.21
C LEU A 688 9.98 11.76 -16.42
N ARG A 689 11.23 12.09 -16.79
CA ARG A 689 12.31 11.09 -16.85
C ARG A 689 12.57 10.43 -15.50
N ALA A 690 12.58 11.22 -14.42
CA ALA A 690 12.75 10.69 -13.07
C ALA A 690 11.58 9.76 -12.66
N LEU A 691 10.35 10.10 -13.05
CA LEU A 691 9.19 9.22 -12.84
C LEU A 691 9.37 7.88 -13.58
N ILE A 692 9.71 7.90 -14.87
CA ILE A 692 9.91 6.68 -15.66
C ILE A 692 11.06 5.82 -15.12
N GLN A 693 12.15 6.45 -14.66
CA GLN A 693 13.25 5.72 -14.00
C GLN A 693 12.78 4.98 -12.74
N ARG A 694 11.91 5.60 -11.93
CA ARG A 694 11.30 4.92 -10.77
C ARG A 694 10.43 3.76 -11.20
N LEU A 695 9.59 3.93 -12.23
CA LEU A 695 8.75 2.84 -12.73
C LEU A 695 9.57 1.65 -13.23
N ASN A 696 10.62 1.90 -14.01
CA ASN A 696 11.52 0.86 -14.54
C ASN A 696 12.28 0.10 -13.43
N ALA A 697 12.41 0.67 -12.23
CA ALA A 697 13.05 0.01 -11.08
C ALA A 697 12.08 -0.89 -10.29
N THR A 698 10.81 -0.96 -10.68
CA THR A 698 9.76 -1.71 -9.99
C THR A 698 9.13 -2.74 -10.90
N GLN A 699 8.41 -3.71 -10.34
CA GLN A 699 7.54 -4.60 -11.11
C GLN A 699 6.15 -3.98 -11.30
N PRO A 700 5.70 -3.69 -12.54
CA PRO A 700 4.47 -2.95 -12.78
C PRO A 700 3.22 -3.82 -12.83
N HIS A 701 2.14 -3.29 -12.25
CA HIS A 701 0.77 -3.82 -12.31
C HIS A 701 -0.14 -2.74 -12.88
N PHE A 702 -0.84 -3.02 -13.98
CA PHE A 702 -1.59 -1.99 -14.70
C PHE A 702 -3.10 -2.05 -14.43
N VAL A 703 -3.69 -0.88 -14.19
CA VAL A 703 -5.15 -0.66 -14.16
C VAL A 703 -5.51 0.32 -15.28
N LYS A 704 -6.42 -0.10 -16.17
CA LYS A 704 -7.00 0.72 -17.24
C LYS A 704 -8.43 1.10 -16.86
N CYS A 705 -8.61 2.35 -16.45
CA CYS A 705 -9.91 2.92 -16.11
C CYS A 705 -10.62 3.41 -17.37
N LEU A 706 -11.88 3.02 -17.55
CA LEU A 706 -12.73 3.41 -18.68
C LEU A 706 -13.98 4.14 -18.19
N LYS A 707 -14.40 5.15 -18.95
CA LYS A 707 -15.58 5.98 -18.67
C LYS A 707 -16.75 5.52 -19.55
N PRO A 708 -17.82 4.91 -19.02
CA PRO A 708 -18.89 4.34 -19.85
C PRO A 708 -19.78 5.37 -20.53
N ASN A 709 -19.87 6.59 -20.00
CA ASN A 709 -20.65 7.68 -20.58
C ASN A 709 -20.14 9.05 -20.12
N MET A 710 -20.38 10.09 -20.92
CA MET A 710 -20.00 11.47 -20.59
C MET A 710 -20.95 12.15 -19.59
N GLU A 711 -22.20 11.65 -19.50
CA GLU A 711 -23.28 12.14 -18.63
C GLU A 711 -23.09 11.85 -17.14
N LYS A 712 -22.08 11.03 -16.78
CA LYS A 712 -21.79 10.59 -15.41
C LYS A 712 -22.97 9.88 -14.74
N LYS A 713 -23.75 9.11 -15.50
CA LYS A 713 -24.93 8.38 -15.00
C LYS A 713 -24.62 6.89 -14.83
N GLY A 714 -25.04 6.32 -13.69
CA GLY A 714 -24.98 4.88 -13.46
C GLY A 714 -25.95 4.12 -14.36
N GLY A 715 -25.63 2.86 -14.67
CA GLY A 715 -26.45 2.01 -15.53
C GLY A 715 -26.53 2.46 -16.99
N PHE A 716 -25.63 3.36 -17.43
CA PHE A 716 -25.64 3.90 -18.79
C PHE A 716 -24.30 3.62 -19.49
N PHE A 717 -24.34 2.94 -20.62
CA PHE A 717 -23.16 2.50 -21.37
C PHE A 717 -23.24 3.01 -22.82
N VAL A 718 -22.23 3.77 -23.24
CA VAL A 718 -22.12 4.31 -24.60
C VAL A 718 -21.02 3.58 -25.35
N ALA A 719 -21.44 2.70 -26.26
CA ALA A 719 -20.58 1.82 -27.05
C ALA A 719 -19.46 2.56 -27.81
N GLU A 720 -19.79 3.67 -28.47
CA GLU A 720 -18.83 4.46 -29.26
C GLU A 720 -17.71 5.06 -28.41
N GLU A 721 -18.06 5.56 -27.22
CA GLU A 721 -17.11 6.11 -26.27
C GLU A 721 -16.16 5.01 -25.79
N ILE A 722 -16.70 3.91 -25.25
CA ILE A 722 -15.86 2.80 -24.78
C ILE A 722 -14.98 2.25 -25.89
N LEU A 723 -15.48 2.13 -27.12
CA LEU A 723 -14.69 1.65 -28.25
C LEU A 723 -13.51 2.57 -28.57
N THR A 724 -13.73 3.89 -28.53
CA THR A 724 -12.65 4.88 -28.71
C THR A 724 -11.59 4.71 -27.62
N GLN A 725 -12.02 4.51 -26.36
CA GLN A 725 -11.11 4.29 -25.25
C GLN A 725 -10.34 2.97 -25.35
N LEU A 726 -10.97 1.89 -25.79
CA LEU A 726 -10.31 0.59 -26.01
C LEU A 726 -9.19 0.66 -27.06
N ARG A 727 -9.41 1.46 -28.12
CA ARG A 727 -8.42 1.67 -29.18
C ARG A 727 -7.18 2.39 -28.66
N TYR A 728 -7.37 3.51 -27.97
CA TYR A 728 -6.21 4.26 -27.50
C TYR A 728 -5.56 3.68 -26.25
N THR A 729 -6.28 2.98 -25.37
CA THR A 729 -5.65 2.40 -24.18
C THR A 729 -4.70 1.24 -24.50
N GLY A 730 -4.67 0.78 -25.75
CA GLY A 730 -3.89 -0.37 -26.20
C GLY A 730 -4.51 -1.72 -25.82
N ILE A 731 -5.70 -1.74 -25.21
CA ILE A 731 -6.36 -2.97 -24.73
C ILE A 731 -6.63 -3.93 -25.89
N VAL A 732 -7.04 -3.44 -27.06
CA VAL A 732 -7.30 -4.27 -28.24
C VAL A 732 -6.01 -4.96 -28.72
N GLY A 733 -4.90 -4.25 -28.76
CA GLY A 733 -3.58 -4.82 -29.10
C GLY A 733 -3.12 -5.84 -28.07
N LEU A 734 -3.33 -5.53 -26.78
CA LEU A 734 -3.01 -6.44 -25.66
C LEU A 734 -3.77 -7.75 -25.73
N CYS A 735 -5.07 -7.67 -26.01
CA CYS A 735 -5.94 -8.82 -26.23
C CYS A 735 -5.39 -9.75 -27.33
N LYS A 736 -4.98 -9.19 -28.47
CA LYS A 736 -4.42 -9.95 -29.60
C LYS A 736 -3.08 -10.60 -29.26
N ILE A 737 -2.17 -9.87 -28.62
CA ILE A 737 -0.83 -10.38 -28.25
C ILE A 737 -0.94 -11.53 -27.27
N ARG A 738 -1.80 -11.41 -26.25
CA ARG A 738 -2.00 -12.48 -25.26
C ARG A 738 -2.74 -13.69 -25.81
N GLN A 739 -3.46 -13.55 -26.93
CA GLN A 739 -4.09 -14.68 -27.63
C GLN A 739 -3.09 -15.51 -28.42
N VAL A 740 -2.16 -14.86 -29.14
CA VAL A 740 -1.16 -15.52 -29.98
C VAL A 740 0.02 -16.00 -29.14
N GLY A 741 0.42 -15.23 -28.12
CA GLY A 741 1.53 -15.54 -27.22
C GLY A 741 1.28 -16.69 -26.24
N TYR A 742 2.33 -17.13 -25.56
CA TYR A 742 2.32 -18.18 -24.54
C TYR A 742 2.55 -17.55 -23.15
N PRO A 743 1.48 -17.18 -22.43
CA PRO A 743 1.58 -16.38 -21.22
C PRO A 743 2.13 -17.15 -20.00
N ALA A 744 1.96 -18.47 -19.94
CA ALA A 744 2.57 -19.28 -18.89
C ALA A 744 3.99 -19.66 -19.31
N ARG A 745 4.98 -19.26 -18.50
CA ARG A 745 6.42 -19.43 -18.76
C ARG A 745 7.07 -20.00 -17.52
N ILE A 746 7.49 -21.25 -17.57
CA ILE A 746 8.04 -21.93 -16.41
C ILE A 746 9.47 -22.35 -16.74
N PRO A 747 10.48 -21.94 -15.96
CA PRO A 747 11.85 -22.44 -16.10
C PRO A 747 11.86 -23.96 -16.19
N GLN A 748 12.66 -24.50 -17.10
CA GLN A 748 12.68 -25.93 -17.39
C GLN A 748 12.87 -26.79 -16.12
N ASP A 749 13.76 -26.38 -15.21
CA ASP A 749 13.99 -27.08 -13.95
C ASP A 749 12.77 -27.04 -13.01
N GLU A 750 12.08 -25.90 -12.94
CA GLU A 750 10.88 -25.73 -12.11
C GLU A 750 9.71 -26.53 -12.69
N PHE A 751 9.49 -26.44 -14.01
CA PHE A 751 8.49 -27.21 -14.73
C PHE A 751 8.66 -28.71 -14.44
N ARG A 752 9.90 -29.18 -14.50
CA ARG A 752 10.22 -30.56 -14.16
C ARG A 752 9.87 -30.89 -12.71
N GLN A 753 10.31 -30.10 -11.75
CA GLN A 753 10.05 -30.36 -10.33
C GLN A 753 8.55 -30.39 -10.01
N GLN A 754 7.78 -29.51 -10.65
CA GLN A 754 6.36 -29.36 -10.43
C GLN A 754 5.55 -30.51 -11.06
N PHE A 755 5.83 -30.87 -12.31
CA PHE A 755 5.01 -31.80 -13.09
C PHE A 755 5.57 -33.21 -13.21
N GLN A 756 6.78 -33.51 -12.72
CA GLN A 756 7.37 -34.87 -12.76
C GLN A 756 6.49 -35.97 -12.14
N CYS A 757 5.58 -35.61 -11.23
CA CYS A 757 4.67 -36.56 -10.60
C CYS A 757 3.62 -37.13 -11.56
N LEU A 758 3.42 -36.51 -12.73
CA LEU A 758 2.51 -36.96 -13.77
C LEU A 758 3.09 -38.07 -14.66
N CYS A 759 4.40 -38.29 -14.65
CA CYS A 759 5.02 -39.32 -15.48
C CYS A 759 4.62 -40.75 -15.06
N PRO A 760 4.10 -41.59 -15.99
CA PRO A 760 3.72 -42.97 -15.69
C PRO A 760 4.95 -43.84 -15.34
N TYR A 761 4.77 -44.74 -14.37
CA TYR A 761 5.81 -45.68 -13.96
C TYR A 761 6.00 -46.79 -15.00
N ARG A 762 7.13 -46.81 -15.72
CA ARG A 762 7.57 -47.97 -16.51
C ARG A 762 8.24 -49.01 -15.59
N LYS A 763 7.73 -50.24 -15.57
CA LYS A 763 8.37 -51.37 -14.87
C LYS A 763 9.74 -51.64 -15.50
N GLY A 764 10.81 -51.54 -14.72
CA GLY A 764 12.19 -51.90 -15.14
C GLY A 764 13.24 -50.78 -14.99
N THR A 765 12.85 -49.55 -14.69
CA THR A 765 13.80 -48.44 -14.46
C THR A 765 14.07 -48.19 -12.97
N SER A 766 15.34 -47.99 -12.62
CA SER A 766 15.81 -47.70 -11.27
C SER A 766 15.16 -46.42 -10.70
N PRO A 767 14.91 -46.33 -9.38
CA PRO A 767 14.22 -45.20 -8.74
C PRO A 767 14.83 -43.80 -9.01
N GLY A 768 16.09 -43.73 -9.44
CA GLY A 768 16.83 -42.49 -9.73
C GLY A 768 17.02 -42.13 -11.21
N GLN A 769 16.36 -42.82 -12.16
CA GLN A 769 16.40 -42.53 -13.60
C GLN A 769 15.06 -41.98 -14.16
N LYS A 770 14.12 -41.63 -13.29
CA LYS A 770 12.79 -41.14 -13.66
C LYS A 770 12.85 -39.67 -14.06
N GLY A 771 12.23 -39.31 -15.20
CA GLY A 771 12.03 -37.93 -15.66
C GLY A 771 13.26 -37.07 -15.40
N ARG A 772 14.44 -37.52 -15.87
CA ARG A 772 15.74 -36.91 -15.53
C ARG A 772 15.97 -35.58 -16.25
N THR A 773 15.16 -35.31 -17.26
CA THR A 773 15.23 -34.13 -18.10
C THR A 773 13.81 -33.67 -18.43
N VAL A 774 13.66 -32.42 -18.85
CA VAL A 774 12.36 -31.88 -19.30
C VAL A 774 11.84 -32.60 -20.54
N ASP A 775 12.74 -33.11 -21.39
CA ASP A 775 12.42 -33.88 -22.59
C ASP A 775 11.58 -35.13 -22.30
N ASP A 776 12.02 -35.92 -21.32
CA ASP A 776 11.32 -37.15 -20.94
C ASP A 776 9.90 -36.86 -20.43
N LEU A 777 9.75 -35.75 -19.71
CA LEU A 777 8.48 -35.30 -19.14
C LEU A 777 7.53 -34.79 -20.22
N LEU A 778 8.00 -33.92 -21.13
CA LEU A 778 7.21 -33.42 -22.25
C LEU A 778 6.77 -34.56 -23.17
N ALA A 779 7.66 -35.51 -23.49
CA ALA A 779 7.32 -36.67 -24.32
C ALA A 779 6.27 -37.58 -23.66
N ALA A 780 6.29 -37.72 -22.33
CA ALA A 780 5.28 -38.48 -21.61
C ALA A 780 3.91 -37.78 -21.59
N LEU A 781 3.89 -36.45 -21.53
CA LEU A 781 2.68 -35.65 -21.43
C LEU A 781 2.06 -35.30 -22.79
N GLN A 782 2.83 -35.30 -23.89
CA GLN A 782 2.32 -35.04 -25.25
C GLN A 782 1.21 -36.00 -25.71
N HIS A 783 1.10 -37.15 -25.07
CA HIS A 783 0.09 -38.16 -25.36
C HIS A 783 -1.11 -38.12 -24.40
N THR A 784 -1.14 -37.18 -23.45
CA THR A 784 -2.29 -36.95 -22.57
C THR A 784 -3.18 -35.84 -23.14
N GLU A 785 -4.45 -35.79 -22.71
CA GLU A 785 -5.35 -34.69 -23.06
C GLU A 785 -4.90 -33.35 -22.44
N ASP A 786 -3.97 -33.39 -21.47
CA ASP A 786 -3.50 -32.21 -20.73
C ASP A 786 -2.51 -31.34 -21.51
N LEU A 787 -1.83 -31.87 -22.54
CA LEU A 787 -0.86 -31.14 -23.38
C LEU A 787 -1.11 -31.36 -24.88
N SER A 788 -1.92 -30.48 -25.46
CA SER A 788 -2.28 -30.47 -26.88
C SER A 788 -1.18 -29.85 -27.77
N PRO A 789 -0.82 -30.47 -28.91
CA PRO A 789 0.12 -29.90 -29.87
C PRO A 789 -0.29 -28.49 -30.34
N GLY A 790 0.68 -27.57 -30.46
CA GLY A 790 0.45 -26.19 -30.90
C GLY A 790 -0.08 -25.22 -29.84
N ARG A 791 -0.37 -25.69 -28.61
CA ARG A 791 -0.75 -24.85 -27.46
C ARG A 791 0.35 -24.72 -26.40
N TRP A 792 1.52 -25.26 -26.69
CA TRP A 792 2.73 -25.11 -25.88
C TRP A 792 3.97 -25.17 -26.78
N LEU A 793 5.06 -24.59 -26.29
CA LEU A 793 6.38 -24.59 -26.93
C LEU A 793 7.46 -24.80 -25.87
N ARG A 794 8.61 -25.31 -26.31
CA ARG A 794 9.82 -25.35 -25.50
C ARG A 794 10.80 -24.32 -26.03
N GLY A 795 11.14 -23.36 -25.18
CA GLY A 795 12.23 -22.42 -25.41
C GLY A 795 13.58 -23.01 -25.00
N SER A 796 14.64 -22.22 -25.15
CA SER A 796 16.00 -22.60 -24.76
C SER A 796 16.13 -22.88 -23.26
N THR A 797 15.46 -22.11 -22.39
CA THR A 797 15.54 -22.24 -20.93
C THR A 797 14.18 -22.43 -20.24
N LYS A 798 13.07 -22.11 -20.90
CA LYS A 798 11.71 -22.20 -20.32
C LYS A 798 10.76 -23.07 -21.14
N VAL A 799 9.70 -23.56 -20.49
CA VAL A 799 8.53 -24.17 -21.15
C VAL A 799 7.41 -23.15 -21.18
N PHE A 800 6.88 -22.93 -22.38
CA PHE A 800 5.87 -21.94 -22.70
C PHE A 800 4.54 -22.62 -22.99
N MET A 801 3.46 -22.16 -22.42
CA MET A 801 2.14 -22.75 -22.63
C MET A 801 1.00 -21.73 -22.58
N LYS A 802 -0.12 -22.08 -23.21
CA LYS A 802 -1.39 -21.36 -23.01
C LYS A 802 -1.93 -21.66 -21.61
N HIS A 803 -2.74 -20.76 -21.05
CA HIS A 803 -3.29 -20.92 -19.69
C HIS A 803 -4.10 -22.22 -19.53
N ASP A 804 -4.91 -22.58 -20.52
CA ASP A 804 -5.71 -23.81 -20.48
C ASP A 804 -4.88 -25.09 -20.31
N GLN A 805 -3.66 -25.10 -20.88
CA GLN A 805 -2.73 -26.22 -20.74
C GLN A 805 -2.12 -26.27 -19.34
N LEU A 806 -1.73 -25.11 -18.79
CA LEU A 806 -1.22 -25.02 -17.42
C LEU A 806 -2.28 -25.46 -16.40
N ASP A 807 -3.51 -24.96 -16.55
CA ASP A 807 -4.63 -25.28 -15.67
C ASP A 807 -4.90 -26.80 -15.68
N SER A 808 -4.89 -27.42 -16.87
CA SER A 808 -5.05 -28.88 -17.04
C SER A 808 -3.94 -29.66 -16.33
N LEU A 809 -2.68 -29.26 -16.51
CA LEU A 809 -1.53 -29.88 -15.83
C LEU A 809 -1.61 -29.72 -14.31
N MET A 810 -2.00 -28.55 -13.82
CA MET A 810 -2.15 -28.30 -12.38
C MET A 810 -3.27 -29.15 -11.78
N ALA A 811 -4.41 -29.28 -12.46
CA ALA A 811 -5.51 -30.15 -12.06
C ALA A 811 -5.05 -31.62 -11.99
N ALA A 812 -4.29 -32.09 -12.99
CA ALA A 812 -3.72 -33.43 -12.99
C ALA A 812 -2.77 -33.66 -11.80
N VAL A 813 -1.91 -32.67 -11.50
CA VAL A 813 -0.98 -32.74 -10.34
C VAL A 813 -1.77 -32.85 -9.03
N LEU A 814 -2.83 -32.04 -8.89
CA LEU A 814 -3.68 -32.05 -7.72
C LEU A 814 -4.33 -33.43 -7.53
N ALA A 815 -4.87 -34.04 -8.59
CA ALA A 815 -5.45 -35.37 -8.55
C ALA A 815 -4.45 -36.45 -8.10
N VAL A 816 -3.22 -36.42 -8.64
CA VAL A 816 -2.15 -37.35 -8.23
C VAL A 816 -1.76 -37.16 -6.77
N ARG A 817 -1.63 -35.91 -6.31
CA ARG A 817 -1.30 -35.58 -4.92
C ARG A 817 -2.40 -36.02 -3.96
N GLN A 818 -3.67 -35.80 -4.29
CA GLN A 818 -4.81 -36.26 -3.49
C GLN A 818 -4.79 -37.78 -3.34
N ALA A 819 -4.60 -38.53 -4.44
CA ALA A 819 -4.49 -39.99 -4.39
C ALA A 819 -3.30 -40.46 -3.54
N ALA A 820 -2.16 -39.78 -3.63
CA ALA A 820 -0.99 -40.08 -2.79
C ALA A 820 -1.26 -39.81 -1.31
N CYS A 821 -1.92 -38.70 -0.98
CA CYS A 821 -2.31 -38.35 0.38
C CYS A 821 -3.22 -39.42 1.00
N VAL A 822 -4.24 -39.88 0.26
CA VAL A 822 -5.14 -40.96 0.70
C VAL A 822 -4.37 -42.25 1.00
N ARG A 823 -3.41 -42.64 0.15
CA ARG A 823 -2.54 -43.81 0.41
C ARG A 823 -1.69 -43.65 1.67
N LEU A 824 -1.11 -42.47 1.87
CA LEU A 824 -0.31 -42.14 3.05
C LEU A 824 -1.14 -42.17 4.33
N GLN A 825 -2.34 -41.59 4.29
CA GLN A 825 -3.30 -41.63 5.38
C GLN A 825 -3.70 -43.06 5.70
N ALA A 826 -4.03 -43.88 4.69
CA ALA A 826 -4.39 -45.28 4.86
C ALA A 826 -3.23 -46.11 5.44
N ALA A 827 -2.00 -45.93 4.93
CA ALA A 827 -0.81 -46.60 5.43
C ALA A 827 -0.49 -46.21 6.88
N THR A 828 -0.59 -44.92 7.20
CA THR A 828 -0.35 -44.38 8.55
C THR A 828 -1.40 -44.87 9.54
N ARG A 829 -2.69 -44.76 9.19
CA ARG A 829 -3.81 -45.29 9.98
C ARG A 829 -3.67 -46.80 10.17
N GLY A 830 -3.30 -47.53 9.12
CA GLY A 830 -3.04 -48.96 9.17
C GLY A 830 -1.86 -49.34 10.07
N HIS A 831 -0.76 -48.58 10.02
CA HIS A 831 0.40 -48.78 10.90
C HIS A 831 0.06 -48.49 12.36
N ALA A 832 -0.61 -47.37 12.63
CA ALA A 832 -1.09 -47.03 13.97
C ALA A 832 -2.05 -48.10 14.51
N GLY A 833 -2.98 -48.58 13.68
CA GLY A 833 -3.90 -49.67 14.00
C GLY A 833 -3.18 -50.97 14.33
N ARG A 834 -2.22 -51.40 13.50
CA ARG A 834 -1.40 -52.60 13.77
C ARG A 834 -0.59 -52.49 15.06
N ARG A 835 0.01 -51.32 15.33
CA ARG A 835 0.75 -51.09 16.59
C ARG A 835 -0.17 -51.11 17.81
N ARG A 836 -1.39 -50.59 17.69
CA ARG A 836 -2.41 -50.64 18.75
C ARG A 836 -2.84 -52.10 19.01
N TYR A 837 -3.10 -52.86 17.94
CA TYR A 837 -3.45 -54.27 18.03
C TYR A 837 -2.33 -55.14 18.62
N ALA A 838 -1.08 -54.92 18.22
CA ALA A 838 0.08 -55.62 18.77
C ALA A 838 0.25 -55.35 20.28
N ARG A 839 0.12 -54.08 20.71
CA ARG A 839 0.14 -53.71 22.14
C ARG A 839 -0.98 -54.40 22.91
N MET A 840 -2.20 -54.37 22.39
CA MET A 840 -3.34 -55.04 22.99
C MET A 840 -3.12 -56.56 23.10
N ARG A 841 -2.59 -57.22 22.07
CA ARG A 841 -2.26 -58.66 22.11
C ARG A 841 -1.24 -58.99 23.19
N SER A 842 -0.18 -58.19 23.33
CA SER A 842 0.81 -58.39 24.39
C SER A 842 0.20 -58.18 25.78
N THR A 843 -0.65 -57.17 25.96
CA THR A 843 -1.36 -56.95 27.23
C THR A 843 -2.35 -58.07 27.54
N LEU A 844 -3.06 -58.62 26.54
CA LEU A 844 -3.93 -59.78 26.72
C LEU A 844 -3.15 -61.05 27.10
N ALA A 845 -1.93 -61.23 26.59
CA ALA A 845 -1.07 -62.34 27.00
C ALA A 845 -0.64 -62.21 28.47
N ILE A 846 -0.26 -61.00 28.91
CA ILE A 846 0.04 -60.70 30.32
C ILE A 846 -1.19 -60.95 31.19
N LEU A 847 -2.36 -60.47 30.76
CA LEU A 847 -3.63 -60.65 31.46
C LEU A 847 -3.98 -62.14 31.64
N ARG A 848 -3.82 -62.97 30.60
CA ARG A 848 -4.03 -64.42 30.69
C ARG A 848 -3.05 -65.08 31.67
N SER A 849 -1.78 -64.68 31.65
CA SER A 849 -0.76 -65.20 32.58
C SER A 849 -1.05 -64.80 34.03
N ALA A 850 -1.36 -63.52 34.27
CA ALA A 850 -1.67 -63.00 35.61
C ALA A 850 -2.96 -63.61 36.17
N ALA A 851 -3.98 -63.84 35.33
CA ALA A 851 -5.20 -64.53 35.71
C ALA A 851 -4.93 -65.99 36.09
N GLY A 852 -4.11 -66.71 35.31
CA GLY A 852 -3.74 -68.10 35.59
C GLY A 852 -2.88 -68.24 36.85
N GLN A 853 -1.98 -67.29 37.12
CA GLN A 853 -1.13 -67.25 38.31
C GLN A 853 -1.79 -66.55 39.52
N ARG A 854 -3.03 -66.06 39.37
CA ARG A 854 -3.81 -65.39 40.42
C ARG A 854 -3.08 -64.17 41.04
N GLN A 855 -2.35 -63.40 40.24
CA GLN A 855 -1.61 -62.21 40.68
C GLN A 855 -2.48 -60.96 40.61
N GLU A 856 -3.05 -60.53 41.73
CA GLU A 856 -4.06 -59.46 41.78
C GLU A 856 -3.59 -58.11 41.23
N GLU A 857 -2.42 -57.61 41.65
CA GLU A 857 -1.90 -56.30 41.22
C GLU A 857 -1.59 -56.27 39.71
N ALA A 858 -0.92 -57.32 39.21
CA ALA A 858 -0.60 -57.46 37.80
C ALA A 858 -1.87 -57.58 36.94
N LEU A 859 -2.90 -58.25 37.45
CA LEU A 859 -4.19 -58.39 36.78
C LEU A 859 -4.93 -57.05 36.69
N ARG A 860 -4.94 -56.27 37.79
CA ARG A 860 -5.56 -54.94 37.85
C ARG A 860 -4.93 -53.97 36.86
N GLU A 861 -3.60 -53.95 36.82
CA GLU A 861 -2.83 -53.12 35.90
C GLU A 861 -3.08 -53.52 34.44
N ALA A 862 -3.09 -54.82 34.14
CA ALA A 862 -3.34 -55.33 32.80
C ALA A 862 -4.76 -55.01 32.30
N VAL A 863 -5.80 -55.16 33.14
CA VAL A 863 -7.18 -54.78 32.80
C VAL A 863 -7.29 -53.29 32.52
N GLY A 864 -6.72 -52.44 33.38
CA GLY A 864 -6.69 -50.98 33.17
C GLY A 864 -6.00 -50.58 31.86
N LYS A 865 -4.87 -51.23 31.53
CA LYS A 865 -4.16 -51.04 30.26
C LYS A 865 -5.00 -51.43 29.05
N VAL A 866 -5.75 -52.54 29.10
CA VAL A 866 -6.65 -52.95 27.98
C VAL A 866 -7.80 -51.95 27.83
N HIS A 867 -8.41 -51.49 28.93
CA HIS A 867 -9.50 -50.52 28.89
C HIS A 867 -9.07 -49.18 28.27
N ALA A 868 -7.88 -48.68 28.63
CA ALA A 868 -7.33 -47.45 28.04
C ALA A 868 -6.98 -47.60 26.55
N GLN A 869 -6.67 -48.82 26.11
CA GLN A 869 -6.22 -49.08 24.74
C GLN A 869 -7.35 -49.38 23.75
N VAL A 870 -8.61 -49.57 24.15
CA VAL A 870 -9.72 -49.94 23.24
C VAL A 870 -10.77 -48.82 23.18
N VAL A 871 -11.24 -48.47 21.97
CA VAL A 871 -12.19 -47.35 21.74
C VAL A 871 -13.49 -47.50 22.55
N TYR A 872 -13.91 -48.74 22.84
CA TYR A 872 -15.09 -49.08 23.65
C TYR A 872 -14.73 -49.72 25.00
N ARG A 873 -13.65 -49.25 25.64
CA ARG A 873 -13.17 -49.71 26.97
C ARG A 873 -12.93 -51.21 27.10
N GLY A 874 -12.91 -52.02 26.05
CA GLY A 874 -12.55 -53.45 26.10
C GLY A 874 -13.52 -54.37 26.85
N MET A 875 -14.62 -53.85 27.42
CA MET A 875 -15.54 -54.56 28.33
C MET A 875 -16.23 -55.79 27.70
N HIS A 876 -16.31 -55.85 26.37
CA HIS A 876 -16.93 -56.97 25.66
C HIS A 876 -15.97 -58.16 25.43
N LEU A 877 -14.67 -57.99 25.66
CA LEU A 877 -13.69 -59.07 25.46
C LEU A 877 -13.88 -60.17 26.51
N PRO A 878 -14.08 -61.44 26.10
CA PRO A 878 -14.25 -62.57 27.03
C PRO A 878 -13.10 -62.71 28.03
N GLU A 879 -11.86 -62.46 27.59
CA GLU A 879 -10.67 -62.55 28.42
C GLU A 879 -10.63 -61.48 29.50
N VAL A 880 -11.04 -60.24 29.18
CA VAL A 880 -11.10 -59.13 30.14
C VAL A 880 -12.18 -59.41 31.19
N ARG A 881 -13.37 -59.85 30.76
CA ARG A 881 -14.45 -60.26 31.67
C ARG A 881 -14.03 -61.44 32.56
N GLY A 882 -13.29 -62.39 32.00
CA GLY A 882 -12.72 -63.50 32.76
C GLY A 882 -11.73 -63.03 33.83
N ALA A 883 -10.82 -62.13 33.47
CA ALA A 883 -9.87 -61.52 34.40
C ALA A 883 -10.56 -60.68 35.48
N GLU A 884 -11.58 -59.88 35.14
CA GLU A 884 -12.35 -59.11 36.12
C GLU A 884 -13.05 -60.01 37.14
N LYS A 885 -13.62 -61.15 36.71
CA LYS A 885 -14.18 -62.15 37.61
C LYS A 885 -13.13 -62.76 38.54
N VAL A 886 -11.93 -63.08 38.02
CA VAL A 886 -10.82 -63.57 38.85
C VAL A 886 -10.37 -62.50 39.85
N LEU A 887 -10.32 -61.23 39.45
CA LEU A 887 -9.93 -60.12 40.31
C LEU A 887 -10.96 -59.88 41.42
N GLN A 888 -12.25 -59.91 41.09
CA GLN A 888 -13.34 -59.87 42.07
C GLN A 888 -13.20 -61.02 43.07
N ARG A 889 -12.93 -62.23 42.57
CA ARG A 889 -12.76 -63.41 43.40
C ARG A 889 -11.57 -63.31 44.36
N LEU A 890 -10.43 -62.81 43.90
CA LEU A 890 -9.25 -62.60 44.75
C LEU A 890 -9.50 -61.54 45.83
N GLY A 891 -10.29 -60.51 45.52
CA GLY A 891 -10.73 -59.52 46.50
C GLY A 891 -11.62 -60.12 47.58
N GLU A 892 -12.59 -60.96 47.20
CA GLU A 892 -13.46 -61.70 48.12
C GLU A 892 -12.63 -62.64 49.03
N GLU A 893 -11.66 -63.36 48.46
CA GLU A 893 -10.77 -64.25 49.22
C GLU A 893 -9.92 -63.46 50.23
N ARG A 894 -9.34 -62.33 49.84
CA ARG A 894 -8.57 -61.46 50.77
C ARG A 894 -9.45 -60.94 51.90
N ALA A 895 -10.68 -60.52 51.61
CA ALA A 895 -11.60 -60.03 52.62
C ALA A 895 -11.97 -61.13 53.63
N CYS A 896 -12.25 -62.34 53.15
CA CYS A 896 -12.52 -63.50 54.01
C CYS A 896 -11.30 -63.89 54.84
N ASP A 897 -10.10 -63.89 54.25
CA ASP A 897 -8.86 -64.19 54.96
C ASP A 897 -8.58 -63.17 56.08
N GLY A 898 -8.86 -61.89 55.83
CA GLY A 898 -8.78 -60.82 56.83
C GLY A 898 -9.79 -61.02 57.97
N ALA A 899 -11.05 -61.33 57.65
CA ALA A 899 -12.09 -61.60 58.64
C ALA A 899 -11.78 -62.84 59.49
N LEU A 900 -11.29 -63.92 58.86
CA LEU A 900 -10.86 -65.14 59.55
C LEU A 900 -9.70 -64.87 60.51
N ARG A 901 -8.68 -64.12 60.09
CA ARG A 901 -7.55 -63.78 60.97
C ARG A 901 -7.97 -62.92 62.15
N ALA A 902 -8.88 -61.97 61.94
CA ALA A 902 -9.45 -61.18 63.02
C ALA A 902 -10.23 -62.05 64.02
N ALA A 903 -11.07 -62.96 63.53
CA ALA A 903 -11.82 -63.89 64.37
C ALA A 903 -10.91 -64.88 65.15
N VAL A 904 -9.84 -65.38 64.51
CA VAL A 904 -8.80 -66.21 65.16
C VAL A 904 -8.09 -65.43 66.27
N ALA A 905 -7.85 -64.13 66.08
CA ALA A 905 -7.27 -63.27 67.12
C ALA A 905 -8.23 -63.00 68.29
N GLU A 906 -9.53 -62.83 68.02
CA GLU A 906 -10.55 -62.60 69.05
C GLU A 906 -10.86 -63.85 69.89
N ARG A 907 -10.66 -65.06 69.35
CA ARG A 907 -10.85 -66.36 70.05
C ARG A 907 -12.22 -66.56 70.71
N THR A 908 -13.28 -66.01 70.13
CA THR A 908 -14.66 -66.27 70.59
C THR A 908 -15.39 -67.20 69.61
N THR A 909 -16.24 -68.08 70.13
CA THR A 909 -17.00 -69.02 69.29
C THR A 909 -17.88 -68.30 68.29
N ARG A 910 -18.54 -67.20 68.71
CA ARG A 910 -19.45 -66.42 67.88
C ARG A 910 -18.74 -65.70 66.71
N ALA A 911 -17.55 -65.15 66.94
CA ALA A 911 -16.77 -64.49 65.88
C ALA A 911 -16.26 -65.50 64.85
N LEU A 912 -15.79 -66.68 65.31
CA LEU A 912 -15.31 -67.76 64.45
C LEU A 912 -16.44 -68.39 63.63
N GLU A 913 -17.62 -68.62 64.22
CA GLU A 913 -18.81 -69.13 63.52
C GLU A 913 -19.23 -68.18 62.39
N SER A 914 -19.37 -66.88 62.69
CA SER A 914 -19.72 -65.85 61.70
C SER A 914 -18.69 -65.75 60.56
N ALA A 915 -17.38 -65.79 60.88
CA ALA A 915 -16.32 -65.73 59.87
C ALA A 915 -16.27 -67.01 59.00
N LEU A 916 -16.59 -68.18 59.55
CA LEU A 916 -16.65 -69.44 58.81
C LEU A 916 -17.94 -69.56 57.96
N GLU A 917 -19.05 -68.98 58.39
CA GLU A 917 -20.26 -68.86 57.56
C GLU A 917 -20.01 -68.02 56.31
N LEU A 918 -19.27 -66.90 56.44
CA LEU A 918 -18.84 -66.08 55.30
C LEU A 918 -18.01 -66.89 54.28
N VAL A 919 -17.15 -67.79 54.75
CA VAL A 919 -16.36 -68.70 53.90
C VAL A 919 -17.23 -69.75 53.21
N GLN A 920 -18.22 -70.30 53.92
CA GLN A 920 -19.16 -71.30 53.38
C GLN A 920 -20.08 -70.70 52.31
N GLY A 921 -20.34 -69.39 52.35
CA GLY A 921 -21.08 -68.66 51.32
C GLY A 921 -20.32 -68.43 50.01
N MET A 922 -19.02 -68.78 49.93
CA MET A 922 -18.21 -68.61 48.72
C MET A 922 -18.33 -69.83 47.77
N ASP A 923 -18.49 -69.58 46.47
CA ASP A 923 -18.48 -70.63 45.43
C ASP A 923 -17.30 -70.45 44.44
N PRO A 924 -16.36 -71.41 44.33
CA PRO A 924 -16.18 -72.59 45.17
C PRO A 924 -15.77 -72.22 46.61
N ALA A 925 -15.87 -73.12 47.58
CA ALA A 925 -15.52 -72.80 48.97
C ALA A 925 -14.05 -72.38 49.12
N TYR A 926 -13.77 -71.39 49.98
CA TYR A 926 -12.39 -70.99 50.28
C TYR A 926 -11.71 -72.01 51.20
N THR A 927 -10.56 -72.55 50.77
CA THR A 927 -9.82 -73.61 51.49
C THR A 927 -8.44 -73.16 51.96
N GLY A 928 -8.31 -71.88 52.35
CA GLY A 928 -7.05 -71.34 52.87
C GLY A 928 -6.69 -71.86 54.26
N SER A 929 -5.41 -71.75 54.63
CA SER A 929 -4.91 -72.20 55.93
C SER A 929 -5.60 -71.51 57.11
N SER A 930 -5.96 -70.23 56.97
CA SER A 930 -6.71 -69.49 57.99
C SER A 930 -8.12 -70.04 58.22
N ALA A 931 -8.77 -70.62 57.20
CA ALA A 931 -10.08 -71.25 57.34
C ALA A 931 -9.97 -72.57 58.11
N THR A 932 -8.95 -73.39 57.81
CA THR A 932 -8.69 -74.63 58.55
C THR A 932 -8.29 -74.36 60.00
N GLU A 933 -7.49 -73.32 60.24
CA GLU A 933 -7.08 -72.91 61.58
C GLU A 933 -8.27 -72.41 62.40
N ALA A 934 -9.12 -71.55 61.83
CA ALA A 934 -10.34 -71.08 62.46
C ALA A 934 -11.30 -72.23 62.81
N ALA A 935 -11.49 -73.20 61.91
CA ALA A 935 -12.34 -74.37 62.14
C ALA A 935 -11.79 -75.27 63.27
N TYR A 936 -10.47 -75.47 63.32
CA TYR A 936 -9.82 -76.23 64.39
C TYR A 936 -9.97 -75.54 65.76
N LEU A 937 -9.71 -74.23 65.82
CA LEU A 937 -9.88 -73.43 67.04
C LEU A 937 -11.32 -73.43 67.55
N LEU A 938 -12.30 -73.28 66.65
CA LEU A 938 -13.72 -73.36 67.01
C LEU A 938 -14.06 -74.72 67.63
N ARG A 939 -13.56 -75.82 67.05
CA ARG A 939 -13.78 -77.17 67.59
C ARG A 939 -13.18 -77.35 68.97
N GLN A 940 -11.97 -76.82 69.19
CA GLN A 940 -11.31 -76.88 70.50
C GLN A 940 -12.12 -76.11 71.57
N LEU A 941 -12.52 -74.87 71.27
CA LEU A 941 -13.31 -74.03 72.20
C LEU A 941 -14.68 -74.67 72.53
N GLN A 942 -15.32 -75.34 71.57
CA GLN A 942 -16.57 -76.07 71.81
C GLN A 942 -16.38 -77.30 72.71
N LEU A 943 -15.29 -78.04 72.56
CA LEU A 943 -14.96 -79.18 73.43
C LEU A 943 -14.64 -78.73 74.86
N GLU A 944 -13.92 -77.62 75.03
CA GLU A 944 -13.65 -77.02 76.34
C GLU A 944 -14.95 -76.61 77.05
N LYS A 945 -15.90 -76.04 76.31
CA LYS A 945 -17.24 -75.72 76.83
C LYS A 945 -18.02 -76.97 77.26
N GLN A 946 -18.02 -78.03 76.44
CA GLN A 946 -18.68 -79.31 76.77
C GLN A 946 -18.04 -80.01 77.97
N LEU A 947 -16.71 -79.91 78.13
CA LEU A 947 -16.00 -80.46 79.29
C LEU A 947 -16.38 -79.70 80.57
N ALA A 948 -16.54 -78.37 80.50
CA ALA A 948 -17.03 -77.57 81.62
C ALA A 948 -18.47 -77.93 82.02
N GLU A 949 -19.34 -78.21 81.04
CA GLU A 949 -20.72 -78.68 81.29
C GLU A 949 -20.73 -80.11 81.89
N ALA A 950 -19.91 -81.03 81.38
CA ALA A 950 -19.80 -82.41 81.88
C ALA A 950 -19.16 -82.52 83.29
N LEU A 951 -18.27 -81.60 83.66
CA LEU A 951 -17.75 -81.51 85.03
C LEU A 951 -18.81 -81.02 86.02
N GLY A 952 -19.83 -80.28 85.56
CA GLY A 952 -21.00 -79.90 86.36
C GLY A 952 -21.92 -81.08 86.70
N GLU A 953 -22.04 -82.08 85.81
CA GLU A 953 -22.96 -83.22 85.98
C GLU A 953 -22.41 -84.36 86.87
N LYS A 954 -21.09 -84.42 87.10
CA LYS A 954 -20.44 -85.47 87.91
C LYS A 954 -20.79 -85.44 89.40
N SER A 955 -21.40 -84.35 89.88
CA SER A 955 -21.92 -84.21 91.24
C SER A 955 -23.20 -85.03 91.49
N GLN A 956 -24.01 -85.31 90.46
CA GLN A 956 -25.33 -85.94 90.62
C GLN A 956 -25.33 -87.48 90.58
N LEU A 957 -24.26 -88.12 90.10
CA LEU A 957 -24.21 -89.57 89.84
C LEU A 957 -23.93 -90.44 91.08
N GLY A 958 -23.42 -89.87 92.19
CA GLY A 958 -23.15 -90.63 93.42
C GLY A 958 -24.40 -91.13 94.16
N LEU A 959 -25.55 -90.49 93.95
CA LEU A 959 -26.80 -90.82 94.66
C LEU A 959 -27.64 -91.94 94.02
N ARG A 960 -27.40 -92.27 92.75
CA ARG A 960 -28.20 -93.27 92.01
C ARG A 960 -27.69 -94.71 92.15
N LEU A 961 -26.43 -94.92 92.50
CA LEU A 961 -25.81 -96.24 92.57
C LEU A 961 -26.33 -97.08 93.76
N GLN A 962 -26.68 -96.43 94.88
CA GLN A 962 -27.25 -97.09 96.05
C GLN A 962 -28.63 -97.71 95.81
N THR A 963 -29.40 -97.20 94.83
CA THR A 963 -30.77 -97.68 94.59
C THR A 963 -30.79 -98.96 93.78
N VAL A 964 -29.80 -99.18 92.90
CA VAL A 964 -29.75 -100.33 91.99
C VAL A 964 -29.31 -101.61 92.71
N GLU A 965 -28.48 -101.51 93.75
CA GLU A 965 -28.02 -102.68 94.51
C GLU A 965 -29.16 -103.39 95.28
N GLN A 966 -30.22 -102.67 95.67
CA GLN A 966 -31.36 -103.26 96.38
C GLN A 966 -32.31 -104.06 95.48
N GLU A 967 -32.41 -103.71 94.19
CA GLU A 967 -33.32 -104.40 93.27
C GLU A 967 -32.81 -105.78 92.82
N LEU A 968 -31.48 -105.98 92.80
CA LEU A 968 -30.86 -107.23 92.36
C LEU A 968 -31.09 -108.40 93.33
N GLN A 969 -31.11 -108.16 94.65
CA GLN A 969 -31.36 -109.22 95.63
C GLN A 969 -32.77 -109.84 95.52
N GLY A 970 -33.76 -109.08 95.06
CA GLY A 970 -35.14 -109.57 94.93
C GLY A 970 -35.38 -110.51 93.74
N VAL A 971 -34.43 -110.60 92.80
CA VAL A 971 -34.54 -111.45 91.60
C VAL A 971 -33.99 -112.85 91.85
N GLU A 972 -32.93 -112.98 92.63
CA GLU A 972 -32.27 -114.27 92.90
C GLU A 972 -33.17 -115.23 93.69
N GLU A 973 -33.97 -114.71 94.63
CA GLU A 973 -34.89 -115.54 95.44
C GLU A 973 -36.03 -116.16 94.61
N ARG A 974 -36.50 -115.46 93.55
CA ARG A 974 -37.58 -115.97 92.69
C ARG A 974 -37.11 -117.14 91.83
N ASN A 975 -35.88 -117.08 91.32
CA ASN A 975 -35.32 -118.15 90.49
C ASN A 975 -35.10 -119.45 91.28
N ALA A 976 -34.80 -119.37 92.58
CA ALA A 976 -34.62 -120.54 93.45
C ALA A 976 -35.95 -121.25 93.81
N ALA A 977 -37.10 -120.61 93.64
CA ALA A 977 -38.41 -121.22 93.86
C ALA A 977 -38.89 -121.99 92.62
N ASP A 978 -38.66 -121.46 91.42
CA ASP A 978 -39.10 -122.10 90.16
C ASP A 978 -38.36 -123.40 89.85
N LEU A 979 -37.08 -123.51 90.23
CA LEU A 979 -36.31 -124.76 90.08
C LEU A 979 -36.86 -125.89 90.96
N ARG A 980 -37.31 -125.60 92.19
CA ARG A 980 -37.87 -126.61 93.11
C ARG A 980 -39.20 -127.19 92.63
N ASN A 981 -40.06 -126.36 92.00
CA ASN A 981 -41.32 -126.84 91.41
C ASN A 981 -41.11 -127.72 90.16
N ARG A 982 -39.96 -127.61 89.49
CA ARG A 982 -39.69 -128.36 88.26
C ARG A 982 -39.16 -129.78 88.53
N GLU A 983 -38.40 -129.97 89.60
CA GLU A 983 -37.89 -131.29 90.00
C GLU A 983 -38.99 -132.19 90.60
N GLU A 984 -39.99 -131.63 91.30
CA GLU A 984 -41.11 -132.41 91.83
C GLU A 984 -42.06 -132.96 90.76
N ARG A 985 -42.11 -132.33 89.57
CA ARG A 985 -42.87 -132.85 88.41
C ARG A 985 -42.16 -133.99 87.65
N LEU A 986 -40.90 -134.28 87.98
CA LEU A 986 -40.11 -135.36 87.36
C LEU A 986 -40.03 -136.63 88.23
N ARG A 987 -40.60 -136.59 89.44
CA ARG A 987 -41.09 -137.81 90.13
C ARG A 987 -42.44 -138.20 89.55
#